data_AF-F4LQC3-F1
#
_entry.id   AF-F4LQC3-F1
#
_cell.length_a   1.000
_cell.length_b   1.000
_cell.length_c   1.000
_cell.angle_alpha   90.00
_cell.angle_beta   90.00
_cell.angle_gamma   90.00
#
_symmetry.space_group_name_H-M   'P 1'
#
loop_
_entity.id
_entity.type
_entity.pdbx_description
1 polymer ?
#
loop_
_entity_poly.entity_id
_entity_poly.type
_entity_poly.pdbx_seq_one_letter_code
_entity_poly.pdbx_strand_id
1 'polypeptide(L)'
;MKKKLISTVFVFCAFASVWSQQILEPDVLGKVLASVFEVVVEKPVEKNIEYERDLPWARIAFSIRNDAYLPLGTAFLLDTGEFYSAAHVFSLYEDSLYTDYYIRDGSGKTFKVDTVTKFSTNRDFISFTVEDYTPEQGAGLAVADVAEMNSVVFSVGNALGDGIVIRNGILTSRTYEVENGEWKWLRFSAAASPGNSGGPLITADGRVLGIVTMKSENENLNYALPFAETDSVEAGVGFMYNSFYYSLPNVLSEKFYHIFDHTVSLPKKLKDVQSELTEAFNAYVTDVAAGVRKQFNPLGRKGFVSASGSAEILSNYFLMKFPYTLYLNEAGKWDYGYPSSQVHQLPGNGTVQFGNMMGLSMGIIQKPDNVSMAELLSNPKLYMDYSLAADKITRNFNSEKIAVTTLGQPAESSSYVDYFGRTWQVNLWRLGFADSALLCYALPLPNGIYYMYDIASTGTIAACGKNDMSFVADFVYPCYTGKISEWQEFLSLPQELAGVPVDFLREFKIEMKADSVSIDTGVFTVDIPQSVLPLNEDSYFRATCAYTMRDDKLIFDNRSFDVFTNRRTDNYKYMNISKLKKPAAGALKNTVEIWEQKRDRITPFNSEPYNYEQYTYCDKVLYPAGVSFENRTDADVVYLLCTELGGQNKFEEISRFSERAESCIIELR
;
A
#
# COMPACT_ATOMS: atom_id res chain seq x y z
N MET A 1 -47.38 -31.16 -80.68
CA MET A 1 -47.00 -32.46 -80.10
C MET A 1 -47.19 -32.41 -78.59
N LYS A 2 -47.88 -33.41 -78.03
CA LYS A 2 -48.37 -33.47 -76.64
C LYS A 2 -47.22 -33.45 -75.62
N LYS A 3 -47.28 -32.52 -74.65
CA LYS A 3 -46.45 -32.53 -73.42
C LYS A 3 -46.95 -33.67 -72.51
N LYS A 4 -46.07 -34.62 -72.16
CA LYS A 4 -46.29 -35.57 -71.06
C LYS A 4 -45.69 -34.96 -69.79
N LEU A 5 -46.54 -34.78 -68.80
CA LEU A 5 -46.23 -34.37 -67.44
C LEU A 5 -45.69 -35.62 -66.70
N ILE A 6 -44.44 -35.58 -66.25
CA ILE A 6 -43.90 -36.56 -65.29
C ILE A 6 -43.85 -35.83 -63.94
N SER A 7 -44.67 -36.30 -63.00
CA SER A 7 -44.72 -35.80 -61.63
C SER A 7 -43.66 -36.54 -60.81
N THR A 8 -42.62 -35.84 -60.36
CA THR A 8 -41.68 -36.36 -59.38
C THR A 8 -42.11 -35.87 -58.00
N VAL A 9 -42.64 -36.78 -57.19
CA VAL A 9 -42.91 -36.56 -55.77
C VAL A 9 -41.56 -36.57 -55.04
N PHE A 10 -41.10 -35.40 -54.58
CA PHE A 10 -40.03 -35.30 -53.60
C PHE A 10 -40.65 -35.42 -52.20
N VAL A 11 -40.43 -36.55 -51.54
CA VAL A 11 -40.65 -36.70 -50.10
C VAL A 11 -39.51 -35.96 -49.40
N PHE A 12 -39.79 -34.78 -48.86
CA PHE A 12 -38.91 -34.11 -47.91
C PHE A 12 -39.05 -34.80 -46.56
N CYS A 13 -38.17 -35.76 -46.26
CA CYS A 13 -37.91 -36.16 -44.88
C CYS A 13 -37.08 -35.06 -44.22
N ALA A 14 -37.73 -34.17 -43.47
CA ALA A 14 -37.06 -33.27 -42.56
C ALA A 14 -36.44 -34.11 -41.42
N PHE A 15 -35.18 -34.49 -41.57
CA PHE A 15 -34.37 -34.87 -40.42
C PHE A 15 -34.09 -33.59 -39.63
N ALA A 16 -34.93 -33.31 -38.63
CA ALA A 16 -34.53 -32.44 -37.54
C ALA A 16 -33.34 -33.13 -36.85
N SER A 17 -32.12 -32.68 -37.15
CA SER A 17 -30.96 -32.98 -36.33
C SER A 17 -31.16 -32.24 -35.01
N VAL A 18 -31.85 -32.90 -34.09
CA VAL A 18 -31.79 -32.54 -32.68
C VAL A 18 -30.36 -32.88 -32.27
N TRP A 19 -29.48 -31.88 -32.26
CA TRP A 19 -28.23 -31.96 -31.53
C TRP A 19 -28.62 -32.06 -30.05
N SER A 20 -28.88 -33.29 -29.59
CA SER A 20 -29.07 -33.54 -28.17
C SER A 20 -27.76 -33.20 -27.49
N GLN A 21 -27.73 -32.08 -26.78
CA GLN A 21 -26.68 -31.82 -25.82
C GLN A 21 -26.66 -33.02 -24.87
N GLN A 22 -25.52 -33.71 -24.74
CA GLN A 22 -25.44 -34.89 -23.90
C GLN A 22 -25.62 -34.45 -22.44
N ILE A 23 -26.67 -34.94 -21.80
CA ILE A 23 -27.00 -34.71 -20.39
C ILE A 23 -26.63 -36.00 -19.63
N LEU A 24 -26.19 -35.87 -18.37
CA LEU A 24 -25.92 -37.02 -17.52
C LEU A 24 -27.19 -37.88 -17.36
N GLU A 25 -27.00 -39.21 -17.31
CA GLU A 25 -28.10 -40.11 -17.00
C GLU A 25 -28.69 -39.81 -15.61
N PRO A 26 -29.99 -40.03 -15.36
CA PRO A 26 -30.64 -39.61 -14.11
C PRO A 26 -29.97 -40.12 -12.82
N ASP A 27 -29.52 -41.37 -12.81
CA ASP A 27 -28.86 -41.96 -11.64
C ASP A 27 -27.46 -41.36 -11.43
N VAL A 28 -26.73 -41.11 -12.52
CA VAL A 28 -25.43 -40.43 -12.50
C VAL A 28 -25.59 -38.99 -12.01
N LEU A 29 -26.59 -38.28 -12.51
CA LEU A 29 -26.93 -36.93 -12.09
C LEU A 29 -27.25 -36.87 -10.60
N GLY A 30 -28.09 -37.80 -10.10
CA GLY A 30 -28.43 -37.89 -8.69
C GLY A 30 -27.20 -38.10 -7.80
N LYS A 31 -26.32 -39.04 -8.19
CA LYS A 31 -25.07 -39.33 -7.47
C LYS A 31 -24.11 -38.13 -7.47
N VAL A 32 -23.98 -37.44 -8.61
CA VAL A 32 -23.17 -36.21 -8.73
C VAL A 32 -23.69 -35.10 -7.83
N LEU A 33 -24.99 -34.81 -7.85
CA LEU A 33 -25.58 -33.75 -7.02
C LEU A 33 -25.49 -34.06 -5.52
N ALA A 34 -25.49 -35.33 -5.13
CA ALA A 34 -25.29 -35.75 -3.74
C ALA A 34 -23.83 -35.69 -3.29
N SER A 35 -22.87 -35.68 -4.22
CA SER A 35 -21.44 -35.76 -3.93
C SER A 35 -20.70 -34.44 -4.10
N VAL A 36 -21.35 -33.39 -4.60
CA VAL A 36 -20.73 -32.07 -4.82
C VAL A 36 -21.31 -31.07 -3.83
N PHE A 37 -20.45 -30.23 -3.28
CA PHE A 37 -20.76 -29.29 -2.22
C PHE A 37 -20.18 -27.91 -2.55
N GLU A 38 -20.83 -26.86 -2.08
CA GLU A 38 -20.28 -25.51 -2.14
C GLU A 38 -19.35 -25.27 -0.95
N VAL A 39 -18.18 -24.67 -1.16
CA VAL A 39 -17.31 -24.21 -0.08
C VAL A 39 -17.68 -22.77 0.25
N VAL A 40 -17.98 -22.52 1.53
CA VAL A 40 -18.44 -21.22 2.02
C VAL A 40 -17.75 -20.83 3.32
N VAL A 41 -17.70 -19.52 3.58
CA VAL A 41 -17.24 -18.94 4.85
C VAL A 41 -18.30 -18.02 5.42
N GLU A 42 -18.32 -17.84 6.74
CA GLU A 42 -19.22 -16.87 7.35
C GLU A 42 -18.91 -15.45 6.85
N LYS A 43 -19.95 -14.65 6.62
CA LYS A 43 -19.76 -13.24 6.27
C LYS A 43 -19.05 -12.52 7.41
N PRO A 44 -17.94 -11.80 7.13
CA PRO A 44 -17.26 -11.03 8.16
C PRO A 44 -18.17 -9.94 8.71
N VAL A 45 -18.13 -9.75 10.02
CA VAL A 45 -18.93 -8.71 10.68
C VAL A 45 -18.29 -7.35 10.41
N GLU A 46 -18.96 -6.53 9.61
CA GLU A 46 -18.59 -5.14 9.40
C GLU A 46 -19.08 -4.30 10.60
N LYS A 47 -18.15 -3.83 11.43
CA LYS A 47 -18.45 -2.85 12.49
C LYS A 47 -17.78 -1.52 12.15
N ASN A 48 -18.47 -0.42 12.40
CA ASN A 48 -17.93 0.93 12.43
C ASN A 48 -17.56 1.58 11.08
N ILE A 49 -17.93 0.98 9.94
CA ILE A 49 -17.79 1.62 8.63
C ILE A 49 -19.11 2.31 8.26
N GLU A 50 -19.04 3.60 7.93
CA GLU A 50 -20.19 4.35 7.40
C GLU A 50 -19.96 4.76 5.96
N TYR A 51 -21.05 4.99 5.24
CA TYR A 51 -21.05 5.25 3.81
C TYR A 51 -21.80 6.54 3.49
N GLU A 52 -21.49 7.16 2.36
CA GLU A 52 -22.12 8.42 1.93
C GLU A 52 -23.64 8.31 1.70
N ARG A 53 -24.15 7.08 1.56
CA ARG A 53 -25.57 6.73 1.46
C ARG A 53 -25.77 5.25 1.78
N ASP A 54 -27.03 4.86 1.95
CA ASP A 54 -27.41 3.46 2.12
C ASP A 54 -26.82 2.58 1.01
N LEU A 55 -26.27 1.43 1.42
CA LEU A 55 -25.69 0.48 0.49
C LEU A 55 -26.76 -0.13 -0.41
N PRO A 56 -26.57 -0.18 -1.75
CA PRO A 56 -27.56 -0.68 -2.68
C PRO A 56 -27.57 -2.22 -2.71
N TRP A 57 -27.85 -2.86 -1.57
CA TRP A 57 -27.91 -4.32 -1.40
C TRP A 57 -28.85 -5.01 -2.40
N ALA A 58 -29.83 -4.28 -2.93
CA ALA A 58 -30.70 -4.72 -4.02
C ALA A 58 -29.93 -5.18 -5.27
N ARG A 59 -28.70 -4.69 -5.49
CA ARG A 59 -27.82 -5.03 -6.62
C ARG A 59 -27.03 -6.31 -6.44
N ILE A 60 -26.88 -6.78 -5.20
CA ILE A 60 -26.30 -8.08 -4.90
C ILE A 60 -27.40 -9.13 -5.09
N ALA A 61 -27.04 -10.29 -5.66
CA ALA A 61 -27.96 -11.40 -5.86
C ALA A 61 -28.71 -11.73 -4.56
N PHE A 62 -30.01 -12.03 -4.67
CA PHE A 62 -30.87 -12.26 -3.51
C PHE A 62 -30.35 -13.41 -2.64
N SER A 63 -29.84 -14.48 -3.27
CA SER A 63 -29.22 -15.61 -2.59
C SER A 63 -28.02 -15.13 -1.77
N ILE A 64 -27.03 -14.49 -2.40
CA ILE A 64 -25.82 -14.03 -1.73
C ILE A 64 -26.14 -13.04 -0.61
N ARG A 65 -26.99 -12.01 -0.82
CA ARG A 65 -27.15 -10.94 0.17
C ARG A 65 -27.84 -11.38 1.46
N ASN A 66 -28.77 -12.33 1.39
CA ASN A 66 -29.53 -12.82 2.53
C ASN A 66 -28.94 -14.09 3.17
N ASP A 67 -27.92 -14.67 2.56
CA ASP A 67 -27.17 -15.78 3.12
C ASP A 67 -26.33 -15.34 4.33
N ALA A 68 -26.12 -16.22 5.30
CA ALA A 68 -25.14 -16.00 6.36
C ALA A 68 -23.70 -16.17 5.86
N TYR A 69 -23.54 -16.85 4.73
CA TYR A 69 -22.24 -17.25 4.19
C TYR A 69 -21.88 -16.54 2.88
N LEU A 70 -20.59 -16.46 2.57
CA LEU A 70 -20.03 -16.08 1.27
C LEU A 70 -19.58 -17.35 0.53
N PRO A 71 -19.94 -17.50 -0.76
CA PRO A 71 -19.45 -18.59 -1.58
C PRO A 71 -18.00 -18.34 -2.02
N LEU A 72 -17.13 -19.33 -1.82
CA LEU A 72 -15.72 -19.25 -2.23
C LEU A 72 -15.39 -20.22 -3.37
N GLY A 73 -15.93 -21.44 -3.32
CA GLY A 73 -15.57 -22.48 -4.26
C GLY A 73 -16.47 -23.71 -4.18
N THR A 74 -15.94 -24.85 -4.62
CA THR A 74 -16.63 -26.14 -4.66
C THR A 74 -15.75 -27.21 -4.04
N ALA A 75 -16.35 -28.20 -3.38
CA ALA A 75 -15.70 -29.43 -2.93
C ALA A 75 -16.52 -30.63 -3.42
N PHE A 76 -15.91 -31.81 -3.44
CA PHE A 76 -16.62 -33.05 -3.77
C PHE A 76 -16.14 -34.23 -2.95
N LEU A 77 -17.06 -35.15 -2.68
CA LEU A 77 -16.83 -36.38 -1.93
C LEU A 77 -16.43 -37.51 -2.89
N LEU A 78 -15.40 -38.27 -2.54
CA LEU A 78 -15.05 -39.53 -3.23
C LEU A 78 -15.60 -40.75 -2.52
N ASP A 79 -15.68 -41.87 -3.23
CA ASP A 79 -16.07 -43.19 -2.69
C ASP A 79 -15.18 -43.65 -1.52
N THR A 80 -13.97 -43.08 -1.39
CA THR A 80 -13.05 -43.29 -0.27
C THR A 80 -13.53 -42.67 1.05
N GLY A 81 -14.51 -41.76 1.00
CA GLY A 81 -15.02 -41.02 2.15
C GLY A 81 -14.29 -39.69 2.42
N GLU A 82 -13.31 -39.32 1.60
CA GLU A 82 -12.61 -38.04 1.70
C GLU A 82 -13.21 -36.97 0.78
N PHE A 83 -13.17 -35.72 1.23
CA PHE A 83 -13.55 -34.57 0.42
C PHE A 83 -12.33 -33.95 -0.23
N TYR A 84 -12.47 -33.53 -1.49
CA TYR A 84 -11.44 -32.85 -2.26
C TYR A 84 -11.91 -31.48 -2.73
N SER A 85 -10.97 -30.55 -2.83
CA SER A 85 -11.17 -29.22 -3.40
C SER A 85 -9.84 -28.65 -3.91
N ALA A 86 -9.85 -27.41 -4.38
CA ALA A 86 -8.66 -26.67 -4.75
C ALA A 86 -8.07 -25.98 -3.52
N ALA A 87 -6.74 -25.99 -3.37
CA ALA A 87 -6.08 -25.48 -2.17
C ALA A 87 -6.26 -23.97 -2.00
N HIS A 88 -6.26 -23.20 -3.10
CA HIS A 88 -6.40 -21.75 -3.05
C HIS A 88 -7.77 -21.27 -2.51
N VAL A 89 -8.78 -22.15 -2.47
CA VAL A 89 -10.09 -21.82 -1.90
C VAL A 89 -10.01 -21.62 -0.38
N PHE A 90 -8.99 -22.17 0.29
CA PHE A 90 -8.88 -22.26 1.75
C PHE A 90 -7.89 -21.29 2.40
N SER A 91 -7.27 -20.38 1.62
CA SER A 91 -6.30 -19.39 2.13
C SER A 91 -5.31 -19.97 3.14
N LEU A 92 -4.54 -20.99 2.73
CA LEU A 92 -3.82 -21.86 3.67
C LEU A 92 -2.65 -21.19 4.41
N TYR A 93 -2.13 -20.05 3.94
CA TYR A 93 -0.86 -19.49 4.44
C TYR A 93 -0.86 -17.95 4.53
N GLU A 94 -2.04 -17.34 4.43
CA GLU A 94 -2.22 -15.90 4.53
C GLU A 94 -3.21 -15.60 5.66
N ASP A 95 -2.98 -14.52 6.41
CA ASP A 95 -3.98 -14.03 7.34
C ASP A 95 -5.23 -13.59 6.57
N SER A 96 -6.40 -14.01 7.06
CA SER A 96 -7.69 -13.67 6.49
C SER A 96 -8.67 -13.28 7.60
N LEU A 97 -9.65 -12.46 7.26
CA LEU A 97 -10.80 -12.21 8.12
C LEU A 97 -11.78 -13.40 8.16
N TYR A 98 -11.63 -14.37 7.24
CA TYR A 98 -12.35 -15.63 7.27
C TYR A 98 -11.72 -16.57 8.30
N THR A 99 -12.56 -17.17 9.14
CA THR A 99 -12.09 -18.01 10.26
C THR A 99 -12.42 -19.47 10.02
N ASP A 100 -13.72 -19.79 10.02
CA ASP A 100 -14.22 -21.14 9.78
C ASP A 100 -14.68 -21.33 8.33
N TYR A 101 -14.29 -22.46 7.75
CA TYR A 101 -14.71 -22.92 6.43
C TYR A 101 -15.75 -24.02 6.57
N TYR A 102 -16.74 -23.99 5.68
CA TYR A 102 -17.83 -24.96 5.66
C TYR A 102 -18.02 -25.48 4.23
N ILE A 103 -18.51 -26.72 4.12
CA ILE A 103 -19.13 -27.21 2.90
C ILE A 103 -20.65 -27.19 3.05
N ARG A 104 -21.36 -26.92 1.95
CA ARG A 104 -22.82 -26.86 1.92
C ARG A 104 -23.38 -27.79 0.85
N ASP A 105 -24.32 -28.64 1.25
CA ASP A 105 -24.98 -29.58 0.34
C ASP A 105 -26.12 -28.94 -0.48
N GLY A 106 -26.69 -29.69 -1.42
CA GLY A 106 -27.80 -29.23 -2.26
C GLY A 106 -29.11 -28.95 -1.50
N SER A 107 -29.23 -29.36 -0.24
CA SER A 107 -30.36 -29.02 0.64
C SER A 107 -30.14 -27.72 1.44
N GLY A 108 -28.92 -27.19 1.40
CA GLY A 108 -28.50 -26.01 2.15
C GLY A 108 -27.92 -26.31 3.54
N LYS A 109 -27.76 -27.59 3.91
CA LYS A 109 -27.14 -27.96 5.18
C LYS A 109 -25.63 -27.75 5.11
N THR A 110 -25.06 -27.13 6.14
CA THR A 110 -23.63 -26.84 6.25
C THR A 110 -22.92 -27.83 7.18
N PHE A 111 -21.65 -28.10 6.84
CA PHE A 111 -20.75 -28.96 7.62
C PHE A 111 -19.40 -28.26 7.73
N LYS A 112 -18.89 -28.11 8.95
CA LYS A 112 -17.63 -27.42 9.19
C LYS A 112 -16.46 -28.29 8.71
N VAL A 113 -15.51 -27.68 8.01
CA VAL A 113 -14.28 -28.34 7.59
C VAL A 113 -13.41 -28.59 8.81
N ASP A 114 -13.02 -29.84 8.99
CA ASP A 114 -12.42 -30.32 10.22
C ASP A 114 -10.92 -30.58 10.06
N THR A 115 -10.58 -31.75 9.51
CA THR A 115 -9.22 -32.27 9.49
C THR A 115 -8.73 -32.39 8.05
N VAL A 116 -7.62 -31.73 7.76
CA VAL A 116 -6.90 -31.82 6.48
C VAL A 116 -6.04 -33.08 6.50
N THR A 117 -6.15 -33.91 5.46
CA THR A 117 -5.44 -35.19 5.36
C THR A 117 -4.32 -35.15 4.33
N LYS A 118 -4.43 -34.26 3.33
CA LYS A 118 -3.45 -34.11 2.24
C LYS A 118 -3.61 -32.76 1.55
N PHE A 119 -2.53 -32.11 1.12
CA PHE A 119 -2.65 -30.96 0.21
C PHE A 119 -1.35 -30.70 -0.57
N SER A 120 -1.47 -29.95 -1.67
CA SER A 120 -0.34 -29.33 -2.35
C SER A 120 -0.77 -27.99 -2.95
N THR A 121 -0.06 -26.91 -2.65
CA THR A 121 -0.41 -25.57 -3.20
C THR A 121 0.08 -25.40 -4.64
N ASN A 122 1.22 -25.97 -5.04
CA ASN A 122 1.65 -25.93 -6.44
C ASN A 122 0.76 -26.78 -7.35
N ARG A 123 0.26 -27.94 -6.89
CA ARG A 123 -0.73 -28.75 -7.62
C ARG A 123 -2.17 -28.29 -7.35
N ASP A 124 -2.35 -27.31 -6.46
CA ASP A 124 -3.63 -26.68 -6.11
C ASP A 124 -4.75 -27.66 -5.74
N PHE A 125 -4.48 -28.57 -4.80
CA PHE A 125 -5.51 -29.44 -4.23
C PHE A 125 -5.41 -29.58 -2.71
N ILE A 126 -6.54 -29.88 -2.08
CA ILE A 126 -6.66 -30.20 -0.66
C ILE A 126 -7.64 -31.36 -0.48
N SER A 127 -7.30 -32.29 0.42
CA SER A 127 -8.18 -33.37 0.91
C SER A 127 -8.46 -33.15 2.40
N PHE A 128 -9.72 -33.31 2.80
CA PHE A 128 -10.16 -33.05 4.16
C PHE A 128 -11.38 -33.88 4.56
N THR A 129 -11.68 -33.84 5.85
CA THR A 129 -12.91 -34.34 6.47
C THR A 129 -13.69 -33.18 7.09
N VAL A 130 -14.94 -33.43 7.44
CA VAL A 130 -15.85 -32.43 8.02
C VAL A 130 -16.46 -32.93 9.32
N GLU A 131 -16.89 -32.01 10.18
CA GLU A 131 -17.57 -32.32 11.43
C GLU A 131 -18.99 -32.87 11.16
N ASP A 132 -19.46 -33.77 12.03
CA ASP A 132 -20.84 -34.28 12.06
C ASP A 132 -21.38 -34.85 10.73
N TYR A 133 -20.48 -35.34 9.87
CA TYR A 133 -20.81 -36.04 8.64
C TYR A 133 -19.89 -37.23 8.41
N THR A 134 -20.47 -38.43 8.44
CA THR A 134 -19.78 -39.67 8.09
C THR A 134 -20.42 -40.23 6.82
N PRO A 135 -19.72 -40.17 5.67
CA PRO A 135 -20.25 -40.70 4.43
C PRO A 135 -20.37 -42.23 4.50
N GLU A 136 -21.46 -42.77 3.97
CA GLU A 136 -21.54 -44.22 3.74
C GLU A 136 -20.49 -44.65 2.71
N GLN A 137 -19.96 -45.86 2.84
CA GLN A 137 -18.98 -46.38 1.89
C GLN A 137 -19.58 -46.41 0.48
N GLY A 138 -18.90 -45.80 -0.50
CA GLY A 138 -19.38 -45.74 -1.89
C GLY A 138 -20.42 -44.63 -2.16
N ALA A 139 -20.65 -43.72 -1.21
CA ALA A 139 -21.58 -42.60 -1.35
C ALA A 139 -21.04 -41.47 -2.26
N GLY A 140 -19.72 -41.36 -2.41
CA GLY A 140 -19.06 -40.31 -3.20
C GLY A 140 -18.84 -40.67 -4.67
N LEU A 141 -18.01 -39.93 -5.38
CA LEU A 141 -17.68 -40.21 -6.78
C LEU A 141 -16.52 -41.21 -6.90
N ALA A 142 -16.52 -41.98 -8.00
CA ALA A 142 -15.39 -42.82 -8.36
C ALA A 142 -14.38 -42.03 -9.21
N VAL A 143 -13.09 -42.34 -9.08
CA VAL A 143 -12.03 -41.75 -9.93
C VAL A 143 -12.03 -42.41 -11.30
N ALA A 144 -11.98 -41.62 -12.36
CA ALA A 144 -11.86 -42.11 -13.73
C ALA A 144 -10.44 -42.53 -14.06
N ASP A 145 -10.29 -43.51 -14.96
CA ASP A 145 -9.03 -43.72 -15.67
C ASP A 145 -8.78 -42.53 -16.62
N VAL A 146 -7.58 -42.48 -17.21
CA VAL A 146 -7.17 -41.40 -18.12
C VAL A 146 -8.15 -41.29 -19.30
N ALA A 147 -8.88 -40.17 -19.39
CA ALA A 147 -9.76 -39.91 -20.53
C ALA A 147 -9.01 -39.62 -21.84
N GLU A 148 -9.59 -40.09 -22.95
CA GLU A 148 -9.16 -39.76 -24.31
C GLU A 148 -9.42 -38.28 -24.64
N MET A 149 -8.54 -37.68 -25.45
CA MET A 149 -8.78 -36.33 -25.98
C MET A 149 -10.04 -36.31 -26.84
N ASN A 150 -10.71 -35.16 -26.87
CA ASN A 150 -11.99 -34.92 -27.54
C ASN A 150 -13.20 -35.68 -26.95
N SER A 151 -13.07 -36.24 -25.74
CA SER A 151 -14.19 -36.84 -25.00
C SER A 151 -15.09 -35.78 -24.36
N VAL A 152 -16.37 -36.13 -24.19
CA VAL A 152 -17.34 -35.28 -23.47
C VAL A 152 -17.02 -35.31 -21.98
N VAL A 153 -16.93 -34.12 -21.39
CA VAL A 153 -16.68 -33.91 -19.96
C VAL A 153 -17.67 -32.92 -19.38
N PHE A 154 -17.86 -32.98 -18.07
CA PHE A 154 -18.72 -32.07 -17.33
C PHE A 154 -17.92 -31.41 -16.21
N SER A 155 -18.00 -30.08 -16.13
CA SER A 155 -17.55 -29.34 -14.95
C SER A 155 -18.75 -29.18 -14.03
N VAL A 156 -18.56 -29.59 -12.76
CA VAL A 156 -19.59 -29.49 -11.74
C VAL A 156 -19.10 -28.58 -10.63
N GLY A 157 -19.89 -27.58 -10.27
CA GLY A 157 -19.56 -26.68 -9.18
C GLY A 157 -20.59 -25.58 -9.01
N ASN A 158 -20.46 -24.82 -7.94
CA ASN A 158 -21.41 -23.76 -7.61
C ASN A 158 -21.03 -22.44 -8.31
N ALA A 159 -21.96 -21.85 -9.05
CA ALA A 159 -21.76 -20.54 -9.67
C ALA A 159 -22.10 -19.40 -8.69
N LEU A 160 -21.33 -19.30 -7.58
CA LEU A 160 -21.43 -18.24 -6.56
C LEU A 160 -22.86 -17.95 -6.06
N GLY A 161 -23.55 -18.98 -5.55
CA GLY A 161 -24.87 -18.82 -4.91
C GLY A 161 -26.07 -19.06 -5.84
N ASP A 162 -25.84 -19.54 -7.06
CA ASP A 162 -26.87 -20.09 -7.95
C ASP A 162 -27.12 -21.60 -7.71
N GLY A 163 -26.38 -22.20 -6.78
CA GLY A 163 -26.42 -23.64 -6.49
C GLY A 163 -25.47 -24.45 -7.36
N ILE A 164 -25.49 -25.79 -7.21
CA ILE A 164 -24.62 -26.70 -7.96
C ILE A 164 -25.07 -26.71 -9.44
N VAL A 165 -24.17 -26.29 -10.32
CA VAL A 165 -24.38 -26.20 -11.76
C VAL A 165 -23.50 -27.23 -12.46
N ILE A 166 -24.08 -27.93 -13.42
CA ILE A 166 -23.39 -28.91 -14.27
C ILE A 166 -23.30 -28.33 -15.67
N ARG A 167 -22.08 -28.21 -16.20
CA ARG A 167 -21.84 -27.68 -17.54
C ARG A 167 -21.07 -28.71 -18.36
N ASN A 168 -21.55 -29.03 -19.55
CA ASN A 168 -20.90 -29.97 -20.44
C ASN A 168 -19.91 -29.26 -21.39
N GLY A 169 -18.95 -30.01 -21.88
CA GLY A 169 -17.96 -29.57 -22.86
C GLY A 169 -17.07 -30.73 -23.31
N ILE A 170 -15.88 -30.40 -23.77
CA ILE A 170 -14.94 -31.37 -24.36
C ILE A 170 -13.57 -31.24 -23.67
N LEU A 171 -12.92 -32.37 -23.40
CA LEU A 171 -11.50 -32.41 -23.02
C LEU A 171 -10.64 -32.17 -24.27
N THR A 172 -10.06 -30.99 -24.41
CA THR A 172 -9.49 -30.52 -25.69
C THR A 172 -8.00 -30.79 -25.82
N SER A 173 -7.22 -30.62 -24.75
CA SER A 173 -5.77 -30.78 -24.78
C SER A 173 -5.17 -30.99 -23.38
N ARG A 174 -3.85 -31.10 -23.34
CA ARG A 174 -3.06 -31.11 -22.10
C ARG A 174 -1.88 -30.16 -22.24
N THR A 175 -1.61 -29.36 -21.22
CA THR A 175 -0.53 -28.37 -21.21
C THR A 175 0.37 -28.59 -20.02
N TYR A 176 1.68 -28.49 -20.21
CA TYR A 176 2.61 -28.55 -19.08
C TYR A 176 2.33 -27.43 -18.07
N GLU A 177 2.57 -27.75 -16.81
CA GLU A 177 2.81 -26.76 -15.77
C GLU A 177 3.92 -25.78 -16.21
N VAL A 178 3.83 -24.52 -15.79
CA VAL A 178 4.59 -23.40 -16.37
C VAL A 178 6.02 -23.33 -15.84
N GLU A 179 6.23 -23.59 -14.55
CA GLU A 179 7.50 -23.36 -13.85
C GLU A 179 8.53 -24.46 -14.13
N ASN A 180 8.15 -25.71 -13.88
CA ASN A 180 9.03 -26.88 -13.95
C ASN A 180 8.51 -27.95 -14.92
N GLY A 181 7.24 -27.87 -15.35
CA GLY A 181 6.64 -28.83 -16.26
C GLY A 181 6.45 -30.22 -15.65
N GLU A 182 6.31 -30.29 -14.32
CA GLU A 182 6.22 -31.54 -13.55
C GLU A 182 4.97 -32.37 -13.87
N TRP A 183 3.85 -31.71 -14.16
CA TRP A 183 2.61 -32.35 -14.57
C TRP A 183 2.02 -31.67 -15.81
N LYS A 184 0.92 -32.23 -16.31
CA LYS A 184 0.13 -31.64 -17.39
C LYS A 184 -1.28 -31.38 -16.94
N TRP A 185 -1.68 -30.11 -16.98
CA TRP A 185 -3.06 -29.70 -16.78
C TRP A 185 -3.99 -30.30 -17.84
N LEU A 186 -5.19 -30.70 -17.44
CA LEU A 186 -6.28 -31.01 -18.36
C LEU A 186 -6.91 -29.71 -18.87
N ARG A 187 -7.01 -29.54 -20.19
CA ARG A 187 -7.65 -28.39 -20.83
C ARG A 187 -9.03 -28.79 -21.33
N PHE A 188 -10.07 -28.04 -20.96
CA PHE A 188 -11.44 -28.39 -21.32
C PHE A 188 -12.30 -27.17 -21.68
N SER A 189 -13.34 -27.38 -22.51
CA SER A 189 -14.21 -26.31 -23.01
C SER A 189 -15.52 -26.13 -22.25
N ALA A 190 -15.86 -27.02 -21.32
CA ALA A 190 -17.02 -26.85 -20.45
C ALA A 190 -16.86 -25.53 -19.70
N ALA A 191 -17.89 -24.69 -19.71
CA ALA A 191 -17.77 -23.36 -19.12
C ALA A 191 -17.44 -23.45 -17.61
N ALA A 192 -16.49 -22.63 -17.17
CA ALA A 192 -16.18 -22.44 -15.77
C ALA A 192 -16.26 -20.95 -15.43
N SER A 193 -16.80 -20.67 -14.24
CA SER A 193 -16.89 -19.34 -13.66
C SER A 193 -16.28 -19.37 -12.26
N PRO A 194 -15.98 -18.20 -11.66
CA PRO A 194 -15.72 -18.12 -10.23
C PRO A 194 -16.75 -18.95 -9.45
N GLY A 195 -16.29 -19.67 -8.41
CA GLY A 195 -17.08 -20.64 -7.63
C GLY A 195 -16.95 -22.10 -8.08
N ASN A 196 -16.61 -22.39 -9.35
CA ASN A 196 -16.35 -23.77 -9.80
C ASN A 196 -15.00 -24.33 -9.34
N SER A 197 -14.08 -23.47 -8.88
CA SER A 197 -12.76 -23.88 -8.37
C SER A 197 -12.91 -24.91 -7.24
N GLY A 198 -12.16 -26.00 -7.33
CA GLY A 198 -12.23 -27.16 -6.45
C GLY A 198 -13.29 -28.20 -6.82
N GLY A 199 -14.19 -27.90 -7.75
CA GLY A 199 -15.19 -28.84 -8.22
C GLY A 199 -14.62 -29.93 -9.14
N PRO A 200 -15.31 -31.07 -9.31
CA PRO A 200 -14.81 -32.15 -10.13
C PRO A 200 -15.06 -31.87 -11.62
N LEU A 201 -14.05 -32.19 -12.44
CA LEU A 201 -14.23 -32.45 -13.87
C LEU A 201 -14.54 -33.93 -14.03
N ILE A 202 -15.72 -34.27 -14.54
CA ILE A 202 -16.20 -35.66 -14.63
C ILE A 202 -16.44 -36.12 -16.07
N THR A 203 -16.36 -37.43 -16.27
CA THR A 203 -16.80 -38.13 -17.48
C THR A 203 -18.34 -38.20 -17.56
N ALA A 204 -18.88 -38.67 -18.69
CA ALA A 204 -20.34 -38.84 -18.88
C ALA A 204 -20.98 -39.89 -17.96
N ASP A 205 -20.21 -40.84 -17.43
CA ASP A 205 -20.62 -41.82 -16.42
C ASP A 205 -20.38 -41.35 -14.97
N GLY A 206 -20.02 -40.08 -14.77
CA GLY A 206 -19.92 -39.45 -13.45
C GLY A 206 -18.63 -39.74 -12.68
N ARG A 207 -17.58 -40.19 -13.35
CA ARG A 207 -16.28 -40.48 -12.73
C ARG A 207 -15.34 -39.28 -12.81
N VAL A 208 -14.56 -39.03 -11.76
CA VAL A 208 -13.69 -37.84 -11.61
C VAL A 208 -12.41 -37.98 -12.43
N LEU A 209 -12.19 -37.08 -13.39
CA LEU A 209 -10.95 -36.95 -14.15
C LEU A 209 -9.94 -36.00 -13.49
N GLY A 210 -10.44 -34.97 -12.79
CA GLY A 210 -9.61 -33.94 -12.23
C GLY A 210 -10.36 -32.93 -11.38
N ILE A 211 -9.60 -32.03 -10.78
CA ILE A 211 -10.07 -30.94 -9.92
C ILE A 211 -9.96 -29.65 -10.70
N VAL A 212 -11.06 -28.91 -10.89
CA VAL A 212 -11.06 -27.63 -11.61
C VAL A 212 -10.32 -26.57 -10.78
N THR A 213 -9.30 -25.92 -11.34
CA THR A 213 -8.44 -24.99 -10.57
C THR A 213 -8.52 -23.55 -11.07
N MET A 214 -8.41 -23.34 -12.37
CA MET A 214 -8.33 -21.99 -12.95
C MET A 214 -9.02 -21.88 -14.31
N LYS A 215 -9.48 -20.67 -14.63
CA LYS A 215 -9.95 -20.31 -15.97
C LYS A 215 -8.79 -19.73 -16.78
N SER A 216 -8.70 -20.05 -18.07
CA SER A 216 -7.73 -19.39 -18.96
C SER A 216 -8.13 -17.94 -19.22
N GLU A 217 -7.19 -17.00 -19.08
CA GLU A 217 -7.44 -15.58 -19.39
C GLU A 217 -7.54 -15.31 -20.89
N ASN A 218 -6.80 -16.07 -21.70
CA ASN A 218 -6.59 -15.79 -23.14
C ASN A 218 -7.37 -16.71 -24.08
N GLU A 219 -8.12 -17.70 -23.56
CA GLU A 219 -8.81 -18.71 -24.36
C GLU A 219 -10.12 -19.12 -23.71
N ASN A 220 -11.07 -19.62 -24.49
CA ASN A 220 -12.31 -20.25 -23.99
C ASN A 220 -12.05 -21.69 -23.47
N LEU A 221 -10.94 -21.90 -22.76
CA LEU A 221 -10.57 -23.18 -22.15
C LEU A 221 -10.29 -22.99 -20.67
N ASN A 222 -10.53 -24.04 -19.88
CA ASN A 222 -10.30 -24.06 -18.44
C ASN A 222 -9.26 -25.11 -18.09
N TYR A 223 -8.70 -25.04 -16.90
CA TYR A 223 -7.70 -25.97 -16.39
C TYR A 223 -8.29 -26.83 -15.26
N ALA A 224 -7.97 -28.12 -15.29
CA ALA A 224 -8.15 -29.00 -14.15
C ALA A 224 -6.87 -29.79 -13.86
N LEU A 225 -6.54 -29.96 -12.58
CA LEU A 225 -5.50 -30.88 -12.14
C LEU A 225 -5.97 -32.31 -12.43
N PRO A 226 -5.23 -33.14 -13.19
CA PRO A 226 -5.56 -34.55 -13.30
C PRO A 226 -5.62 -35.20 -11.90
N PHE A 227 -6.66 -35.97 -11.60
CA PHE A 227 -6.86 -36.47 -10.24
C PHE A 227 -5.69 -37.37 -9.77
N ALA A 228 -5.08 -38.11 -10.69
CA ALA A 228 -3.89 -38.93 -10.42
C ALA A 228 -2.68 -38.12 -9.89
N GLU A 229 -2.61 -36.81 -10.14
CA GLU A 229 -1.55 -35.97 -9.55
C GLU A 229 -1.68 -35.84 -8.03
N THR A 230 -2.87 -36.09 -7.47
CA THR A 230 -3.03 -36.11 -6.01
C THR A 230 -2.23 -37.25 -5.37
N ASP A 231 -1.95 -38.34 -6.11
CA ASP A 231 -1.12 -39.46 -5.64
C ASP A 231 0.39 -39.16 -5.66
N SER A 232 0.81 -38.08 -6.33
CA SER A 232 2.21 -37.64 -6.36
C SER A 232 2.68 -37.02 -5.05
N VAL A 233 1.75 -36.67 -4.17
CA VAL A 233 2.03 -36.25 -2.79
C VAL A 233 1.84 -37.46 -1.87
N GLU A 234 2.70 -37.66 -0.89
CA GLU A 234 2.56 -38.78 0.05
C GLU A 234 1.30 -38.63 0.93
N ALA A 235 0.74 -39.75 1.37
CA ALA A 235 -0.39 -39.72 2.31
C ALA A 235 0.06 -39.14 3.66
N GLY A 236 -0.77 -38.31 4.30
CA GLY A 236 -0.42 -37.65 5.55
C GLY A 236 0.60 -36.51 5.37
N VAL A 237 0.77 -35.99 4.16
CA VAL A 237 1.66 -34.87 3.86
C VAL A 237 0.90 -33.73 3.21
N GLY A 238 1.19 -32.52 3.69
CA GLY A 238 0.81 -31.27 3.08
C GLY A 238 2.04 -30.54 2.55
N PHE A 239 2.02 -30.10 1.29
CA PHE A 239 3.14 -29.40 0.68
C PHE A 239 2.75 -27.99 0.24
N MET A 240 3.34 -26.99 0.88
CA MET A 240 3.26 -25.61 0.45
C MET A 240 4.46 -25.28 -0.43
N TYR A 241 4.19 -24.62 -1.54
CA TYR A 241 5.13 -24.02 -2.46
C TYR A 241 4.54 -22.69 -2.95
N ASN A 242 5.31 -21.63 -2.82
CA ASN A 242 4.97 -20.29 -3.30
C ASN A 242 6.23 -19.61 -3.85
N SER A 243 6.19 -19.13 -5.10
CA SER A 243 7.27 -18.34 -5.68
C SER A 243 6.80 -16.90 -5.89
N PHE A 244 7.59 -15.93 -5.42
CA PHE A 244 7.21 -14.52 -5.42
C PHE A 244 8.43 -13.60 -5.57
N TYR A 245 8.17 -12.36 -5.98
CA TYR A 245 9.16 -11.29 -5.96
C TYR A 245 8.89 -10.36 -4.78
N TYR A 246 9.90 -10.14 -3.95
CA TYR A 246 9.87 -9.10 -2.92
C TYR A 246 10.51 -7.82 -3.45
N SER A 247 9.94 -6.66 -3.12
CA SER A 247 10.50 -5.35 -3.45
C SER A 247 10.07 -4.32 -2.41
N LEU A 248 10.98 -3.42 -2.05
CA LEU A 248 10.65 -2.29 -1.20
C LEU A 248 9.97 -1.19 -2.03
N PRO A 249 8.91 -0.51 -1.54
CA PRO A 249 8.12 0.42 -2.35
C PRO A 249 8.93 1.56 -2.98
N ASN A 250 9.94 2.09 -2.27
CA ASN A 250 10.82 3.15 -2.73
C ASN A 250 12.12 2.65 -3.40
N VAL A 251 12.19 1.37 -3.78
CA VAL A 251 13.30 0.78 -4.53
C VAL A 251 12.77 0.22 -5.86
N LEU A 252 12.78 1.04 -6.91
CA LEU A 252 12.10 0.74 -8.17
C LEU A 252 12.95 -0.08 -9.14
N SER A 253 14.27 -0.06 -8.99
CA SER A 253 15.20 -0.73 -9.92
C SER A 253 15.40 -2.22 -9.65
N GLU A 254 14.99 -2.75 -8.48
CA GLU A 254 15.33 -4.11 -8.06
C GLU A 254 14.13 -4.87 -7.49
N LYS A 255 14.03 -6.14 -7.84
CA LYS A 255 13.10 -7.12 -7.26
C LYS A 255 13.86 -8.39 -6.92
N PHE A 256 13.52 -9.03 -5.81
CA PHE A 256 14.21 -10.19 -5.26
C PHE A 256 13.32 -11.42 -5.41
N TYR A 257 13.71 -12.37 -6.25
CA TYR A 257 12.96 -13.61 -6.45
C TYR A 257 13.19 -14.56 -5.28
N HIS A 258 12.11 -15.10 -4.74
CA HIS A 258 12.11 -16.03 -3.62
C HIS A 258 11.18 -17.20 -3.91
N ILE A 259 11.58 -18.35 -3.40
CA ILE A 259 10.75 -19.54 -3.30
C ILE A 259 10.62 -19.84 -1.81
N PHE A 260 9.38 -20.02 -1.37
CA PHE A 260 9.05 -20.55 -0.06
C PHE A 260 8.41 -21.91 -0.25
N ASP A 261 9.04 -22.94 0.31
CA ASP A 261 8.49 -24.27 0.43
C ASP A 261 8.38 -24.69 1.90
N HIS A 262 7.33 -25.43 2.23
CA HIS A 262 7.12 -25.92 3.58
C HIS A 262 6.31 -27.22 3.56
N THR A 263 6.71 -28.19 4.37
CA THR A 263 6.01 -29.46 4.49
C THR A 263 5.36 -29.59 5.85
N VAL A 264 4.08 -29.92 5.86
CA VAL A 264 3.25 -30.11 7.05
C VAL A 264 2.95 -31.60 7.20
N SER A 265 3.18 -32.15 8.40
CA SER A 265 2.70 -33.49 8.76
C SER A 265 1.20 -33.45 9.05
N LEU A 266 0.45 -34.36 8.42
CA LEU A 266 -1.01 -34.49 8.52
C LEU A 266 -1.37 -35.90 9.04
N PRO A 267 -2.58 -36.14 9.57
CA PRO A 267 -3.73 -35.24 9.64
C PRO A 267 -3.64 -34.14 10.71
N LYS A 268 -4.17 -32.95 10.42
CA LYS A 268 -4.29 -31.81 11.35
C LYS A 268 -5.59 -31.04 11.12
N LYS A 269 -6.10 -30.32 12.13
CA LYS A 269 -7.25 -29.43 11.92
C LYS A 269 -6.88 -28.34 10.92
N LEU A 270 -7.83 -27.89 10.10
CA LEU A 270 -7.59 -26.84 9.09
C LEU A 270 -6.93 -25.60 9.70
N LYS A 271 -7.44 -25.14 10.85
CA LYS A 271 -6.90 -23.98 11.56
C LYS A 271 -5.45 -24.17 12.03
N ASP A 272 -5.07 -25.38 12.43
CA ASP A 272 -3.69 -25.67 12.85
C ASP A 272 -2.75 -25.67 11.65
N VAL A 273 -3.20 -26.19 10.49
CA VAL A 273 -2.46 -26.09 9.22
C VAL A 273 -2.28 -24.62 8.82
N GLN A 274 -3.35 -23.83 8.86
CA GLN A 274 -3.30 -22.40 8.55
C GLN A 274 -2.35 -21.64 9.48
N SER A 275 -2.42 -21.85 10.81
CA SER A 275 -1.51 -21.20 11.76
C SER A 275 -0.06 -21.54 11.49
N GLU A 276 0.27 -22.83 11.29
CA GLU A 276 1.64 -23.29 11.03
C GLU A 276 2.21 -22.70 9.74
N LEU A 277 1.44 -22.73 8.65
CA LEU A 277 1.88 -22.20 7.36
C LEU A 277 1.99 -20.68 7.37
N THR A 278 1.00 -19.96 7.91
CA THR A 278 1.01 -18.49 7.99
C THR A 278 2.16 -18.01 8.87
N GLU A 279 2.41 -18.63 10.02
CA GLU A 279 3.56 -18.30 10.87
C GLU A 279 4.89 -18.54 10.15
N ALA A 280 5.04 -19.69 9.49
CA ALA A 280 6.24 -20.02 8.74
C ALA A 280 6.49 -19.05 7.56
N PHE A 281 5.43 -18.73 6.81
CA PHE A 281 5.51 -17.81 5.67
C PHE A 281 5.82 -16.38 6.12
N ASN A 282 5.13 -15.86 7.14
CA ASN A 282 5.37 -14.53 7.70
C ASN A 282 6.80 -14.39 8.26
N ALA A 283 7.31 -15.44 8.92
CA ALA A 283 8.68 -15.46 9.41
C ALA A 283 9.70 -15.41 8.26
N TYR A 284 9.47 -16.18 7.19
CA TYR A 284 10.32 -16.16 5.99
C TYR A 284 10.32 -14.79 5.31
N VAL A 285 9.14 -14.21 5.06
CA VAL A 285 9.01 -12.87 4.46
C VAL A 285 9.69 -11.81 5.33
N THR A 286 9.59 -11.92 6.66
CA THR A 286 10.27 -11.01 7.59
C THR A 286 11.79 -11.11 7.47
N ASP A 287 12.36 -12.31 7.35
CA ASP A 287 13.81 -12.49 7.15
C ASP A 287 14.27 -11.94 5.79
N VAL A 288 13.50 -12.20 4.72
CA VAL A 288 13.73 -11.61 3.40
C VAL A 288 13.74 -10.09 3.47
N ALA A 289 12.70 -9.50 4.06
CA ALA A 289 12.59 -8.05 4.22
C ALA A 289 13.77 -7.49 5.02
N ALA A 290 14.16 -8.11 6.13
CA ALA A 290 15.31 -7.70 6.93
C ALA A 290 16.63 -7.74 6.12
N GLY A 291 16.82 -8.80 5.32
CA GLY A 291 17.98 -8.96 4.45
C GLY A 291 18.06 -7.90 3.35
N VAL A 292 16.93 -7.53 2.74
CA VAL A 292 16.86 -6.46 1.75
C VAL A 292 17.04 -5.09 2.41
N ARG A 293 16.31 -4.79 3.49
CA ARG A 293 16.42 -3.52 4.25
C ARG A 293 17.84 -3.25 4.74
N LYS A 294 18.58 -4.26 5.18
CA LYS A 294 19.98 -4.11 5.59
C LYS A 294 20.88 -3.56 4.45
N GLN A 295 20.55 -3.87 3.20
CA GLN A 295 21.31 -3.40 2.05
C GLN A 295 20.95 -1.96 1.68
N PHE A 296 19.66 -1.61 1.76
CA PHE A 296 19.12 -0.35 1.24
C PHE A 296 18.86 0.73 2.27
N ASN A 297 18.94 0.43 3.59
CA ASN A 297 18.82 1.46 4.64
C ASN A 297 19.80 2.63 4.38
N PRO A 298 19.60 3.82 4.97
CA PRO A 298 20.36 5.02 4.62
C PRO A 298 21.89 4.85 4.54
N LEU A 299 22.49 4.09 5.46
CA LEU A 299 23.94 3.80 5.52
C LEU A 299 24.33 2.44 4.91
N GLY A 300 23.37 1.68 4.41
CA GLY A 300 23.58 0.37 3.82
C GLY A 300 24.45 0.45 2.57
N ARG A 301 24.97 -0.70 2.14
CA ARG A 301 25.85 -0.80 0.95
C ARG A 301 25.22 -0.28 -0.34
N LYS A 302 23.88 -0.31 -0.44
CA LYS A 302 23.07 0.26 -1.54
C LYS A 302 22.24 1.46 -1.09
N GLY A 303 22.41 1.90 0.16
CA GLY A 303 21.77 3.09 0.71
C GLY A 303 22.25 4.37 0.04
N PHE A 304 21.49 5.45 0.20
CA PHE A 304 21.76 6.70 -0.51
C PHE A 304 23.08 7.37 -0.10
N VAL A 305 23.58 7.13 1.12
CA VAL A 305 24.88 7.66 1.57
C VAL A 305 26.04 6.96 0.85
N SER A 306 25.87 5.67 0.53
CA SER A 306 26.87 4.86 -0.17
C SER A 306 26.79 4.96 -1.70
N ALA A 307 25.73 5.57 -2.23
CA ALA A 307 25.44 5.59 -3.66
C ALA A 307 26.19 6.69 -4.43
N SER A 308 26.36 6.49 -5.74
CA SER A 308 26.82 7.55 -6.65
C SER A 308 25.82 8.70 -6.67
N GLY A 309 26.24 9.87 -6.20
CA GLY A 309 25.38 11.06 -6.03
C GLY A 309 25.08 11.42 -4.57
N SER A 310 25.59 10.65 -3.59
CA SER A 310 25.44 10.96 -2.17
C SER A 310 25.92 12.37 -1.81
N ALA A 311 27.03 12.82 -2.42
CA ALA A 311 27.54 14.17 -2.23
C ALA A 311 26.51 15.25 -2.58
N GLU A 312 25.70 15.04 -3.61
CA GLU A 312 24.62 15.96 -4.00
C GLU A 312 23.49 15.96 -2.97
N ILE A 313 23.09 14.78 -2.50
CA ILE A 313 22.04 14.61 -1.48
C ILE A 313 22.44 15.27 -0.16
N LEU A 314 23.70 15.11 0.27
CA LEU A 314 24.23 15.65 1.53
C LEU A 314 24.55 17.16 1.47
N SER A 315 24.69 17.72 0.27
CA SER A 315 25.01 19.14 0.08
C SER A 315 23.77 20.04 -0.01
N ASN A 316 22.64 19.48 -0.44
CA ASN A 316 21.43 20.26 -0.71
C ASN A 316 20.39 20.19 0.41
N TYR A 317 19.49 21.17 0.38
CA TYR A 317 18.28 21.25 1.19
C TYR A 317 17.17 21.85 0.32
N PHE A 318 15.91 21.58 0.66
CA PHE A 318 14.77 21.97 -0.18
C PHE A 318 13.70 22.75 0.61
N LEU A 319 13.33 23.93 0.10
CA LEU A 319 12.16 24.69 0.57
C LEU A 319 10.88 24.10 -0.04
N MET A 320 10.42 22.99 0.52
CA MET A 320 9.31 22.21 -0.02
C MET A 320 7.94 22.65 0.50
N LYS A 321 6.89 22.32 -0.26
CA LYS A 321 5.48 22.50 0.13
C LYS A 321 4.79 21.16 0.44
N PHE A 322 5.43 20.05 0.10
CA PHE A 322 4.97 18.69 0.40
C PHE A 322 6.19 17.82 0.76
N PRO A 323 6.10 16.92 1.76
CA PRO A 323 7.18 16.00 2.11
C PRO A 323 7.68 15.19 0.92
N TYR A 324 9.00 15.08 0.77
CA TYR A 324 9.59 14.22 -0.25
C TYR A 324 9.83 12.83 0.31
N THR A 325 9.79 11.82 -0.55
CA THR A 325 10.30 10.48 -0.27
C THR A 325 11.56 10.29 -1.08
N LEU A 326 12.65 9.92 -0.43
CA LEU A 326 13.87 9.52 -1.13
C LEU A 326 13.69 8.08 -1.66
N TYR A 327 13.92 7.88 -2.95
CA TYR A 327 13.69 6.60 -3.62
C TYR A 327 14.79 6.27 -4.63
N LEU A 328 15.03 4.99 -4.84
CA LEU A 328 15.93 4.49 -5.88
C LEU A 328 15.13 4.31 -7.17
N ASN A 329 15.37 5.17 -8.16
CA ASN A 329 14.66 5.13 -9.43
C ASN A 329 15.09 3.93 -10.31
N GLU A 330 14.37 3.68 -11.41
CA GLU A 330 14.66 2.56 -12.34
C GLU A 330 16.07 2.61 -12.95
N ALA A 331 16.70 3.79 -12.98
CA ALA A 331 18.08 3.97 -13.44
C ALA A 331 19.14 3.69 -12.36
N GLY A 332 18.73 3.25 -11.16
CA GLY A 332 19.63 2.92 -10.05
C GLY A 332 20.22 4.15 -9.36
N LYS A 333 19.56 5.31 -9.45
CA LYS A 333 19.97 6.55 -8.76
C LYS A 333 18.96 6.94 -7.68
N TRP A 334 19.46 7.29 -6.50
CA TRP A 334 18.64 7.86 -5.44
C TRP A 334 18.22 9.28 -5.81
N ASP A 335 16.92 9.55 -5.72
CA ASP A 335 16.32 10.84 -6.04
C ASP A 335 15.20 11.17 -5.05
N TYR A 336 14.73 12.41 -5.09
CA TYR A 336 13.60 12.88 -4.30
C TYR A 336 12.33 12.86 -5.13
N GLY A 337 11.25 12.31 -4.57
CA GLY A 337 9.94 12.26 -5.21
C GLY A 337 8.86 12.79 -4.29
N TYR A 338 7.78 13.29 -4.86
CA TYR A 338 6.53 13.55 -4.17
C TYR A 338 5.37 13.32 -5.16
N PRO A 339 4.18 12.96 -4.68
CA PRO A 339 3.07 12.69 -5.57
C PRO A 339 2.62 13.97 -6.29
N SER A 340 2.12 13.80 -7.51
CA SER A 340 1.22 14.80 -8.08
C SER A 340 0.01 14.91 -7.15
N SER A 341 -0.27 16.11 -6.63
CA SER A 341 -1.18 16.28 -5.51
C SER A 341 -2.35 17.22 -5.81
N GLN A 342 -3.48 16.97 -5.18
CA GLN A 342 -4.66 17.83 -5.15
C GLN A 342 -4.88 18.38 -3.74
N VAL A 343 -5.60 19.49 -3.62
CA VAL A 343 -5.96 20.09 -2.32
C VAL A 343 -7.48 20.04 -2.15
N HIS A 344 -7.92 19.42 -1.07
CA HIS A 344 -9.30 19.43 -0.59
C HIS A 344 -9.43 20.41 0.58
N GLN A 345 -10.49 21.22 0.58
CA GLN A 345 -10.78 22.16 1.66
C GLN A 345 -11.64 21.49 2.72
N LEU A 346 -11.20 21.53 3.98
CA LEU A 346 -11.98 21.11 5.13
C LEU A 346 -12.71 22.31 5.74
N PRO A 347 -13.72 22.09 6.60
CA PRO A 347 -14.26 23.14 7.45
C PRO A 347 -13.19 23.80 8.33
N GLY A 348 -13.46 25.02 8.82
CA GLY A 348 -12.57 25.69 9.78
C GLY A 348 -11.18 26.00 9.24
N ASN A 349 -11.04 26.31 7.94
CA ASN A 349 -9.77 26.60 7.26
C ASN A 349 -8.76 25.44 7.23
N GLY A 350 -9.17 24.21 7.58
CA GLY A 350 -8.34 23.02 7.41
C GLY A 350 -8.21 22.63 5.94
N THR A 351 -7.17 21.86 5.60
CA THR A 351 -6.99 21.33 4.24
C THR A 351 -6.42 19.92 4.26
N VAL A 352 -6.65 19.18 3.19
CA VAL A 352 -5.91 17.95 2.89
C VAL A 352 -5.28 18.09 1.52
N GLN A 353 -3.95 18.10 1.47
CA GLN A 353 -3.21 17.95 0.22
C GLN A 353 -2.84 16.48 0.06
N PHE A 354 -3.22 15.81 -1.01
CA PHE A 354 -3.06 14.37 -1.16
C PHE A 354 -2.71 13.94 -2.58
N GLY A 355 -2.10 12.77 -2.72
CA GLY A 355 -1.79 12.13 -3.99
C GLY A 355 -1.21 10.73 -3.79
N ASN A 356 -0.91 10.04 -4.90
CA ASN A 356 -0.44 8.65 -4.88
C ASN A 356 0.95 8.53 -5.52
N MET A 357 1.85 7.77 -4.89
CA MET A 357 3.21 7.52 -5.39
C MET A 357 3.75 6.21 -4.81
N MET A 358 4.50 5.42 -5.58
CA MET A 358 5.11 4.15 -5.12
C MET A 358 4.10 3.14 -4.56
N GLY A 359 2.86 3.15 -5.05
CA GLY A 359 1.78 2.29 -4.54
C GLY A 359 1.16 2.77 -3.22
N LEU A 360 1.60 3.89 -2.66
CA LEU A 360 1.08 4.44 -1.41
C LEU A 360 0.22 5.68 -1.67
N SER A 361 -0.86 5.80 -0.90
CA SER A 361 -1.59 7.06 -0.75
C SER A 361 -0.88 7.92 0.28
N MET A 362 -0.62 9.18 -0.05
CA MET A 362 0.14 10.11 0.78
C MET A 362 -0.61 11.44 0.88
N GLY A 363 -0.53 12.09 2.05
CA GLY A 363 -1.14 13.39 2.21
C GLY A 363 -0.67 14.17 3.42
N ILE A 364 -0.96 15.47 3.41
CA ILE A 364 -0.79 16.37 4.54
C ILE A 364 -2.18 16.87 4.91
N ILE A 365 -2.53 16.69 6.17
CA ILE A 365 -3.70 17.30 6.79
C ILE A 365 -3.20 18.54 7.50
N GLN A 366 -3.65 19.71 7.07
CA GLN A 366 -3.60 20.92 7.88
C GLN A 366 -4.84 20.94 8.76
N LYS A 367 -4.64 20.99 10.08
CA LYS A 367 -5.75 20.91 11.04
C LYS A 367 -6.70 22.11 10.87
N PRO A 368 -8.03 21.92 11.00
CA PRO A 368 -8.95 23.03 11.16
C PRO A 368 -8.59 23.90 12.38
N ASP A 369 -8.84 25.21 12.30
CA ASP A 369 -8.53 26.18 13.35
C ASP A 369 -9.19 25.83 14.70
N ASN A 370 -10.35 25.15 14.65
CA ASN A 370 -11.11 24.74 15.83
C ASN A 370 -10.71 23.37 16.39
N VAL A 371 -9.69 22.72 15.83
CA VAL A 371 -9.18 21.42 16.27
C VAL A 371 -7.76 21.60 16.81
N SER A 372 -7.55 21.14 18.04
CA SER A 372 -6.20 21.12 18.62
C SER A 372 -5.35 20.00 18.01
N MET A 373 -4.04 20.18 18.00
CA MET A 373 -3.10 19.14 17.59
C MET A 373 -3.23 17.89 18.47
N ALA A 374 -3.41 18.08 19.78
CA ALA A 374 -3.59 16.98 20.72
C ALA A 374 -4.86 16.16 20.41
N GLU A 375 -5.96 16.82 20.06
CA GLU A 375 -7.19 16.15 19.61
C GLU A 375 -6.97 15.38 18.31
N LEU A 376 -6.31 15.99 17.32
CA LEU A 376 -6.05 15.34 16.03
C LEU A 376 -5.18 14.08 16.19
N LEU A 377 -4.16 14.13 17.05
CA LEU A 377 -3.23 13.02 17.31
C LEU A 377 -3.80 11.94 18.23
N SER A 378 -4.68 12.30 19.17
CA SER A 378 -5.30 11.32 20.08
C SER A 378 -6.51 10.61 19.46
N ASN A 379 -6.99 11.07 18.31
CA ASN A 379 -8.15 10.52 17.63
C ASN A 379 -7.83 10.09 16.18
N PRO A 380 -7.28 8.89 15.96
CA PRO A 380 -6.92 8.42 14.63
C PRO A 380 -8.09 8.37 13.64
N LYS A 381 -9.31 8.15 14.14
CA LYS A 381 -10.53 8.25 13.34
C LYS A 381 -10.68 9.65 12.71
N LEU A 382 -10.40 10.71 13.47
CA LEU A 382 -10.61 12.08 13.00
C LEU A 382 -9.75 12.41 11.78
N TYR A 383 -8.44 12.13 11.86
CA TYR A 383 -7.57 12.41 10.72
C TYR A 383 -7.87 11.48 9.53
N MET A 384 -8.29 10.23 9.79
CA MET A 384 -8.70 9.31 8.73
C MET A 384 -9.97 9.78 8.03
N ASP A 385 -10.95 10.32 8.76
CA ASP A 385 -12.16 10.92 8.18
C ASP A 385 -11.82 12.13 7.29
N TYR A 386 -10.87 12.98 7.71
CA TYR A 386 -10.35 14.06 6.86
C TYR A 386 -9.68 13.53 5.60
N SER A 387 -8.87 12.47 5.71
CA SER A 387 -8.28 11.80 4.55
C SER A 387 -9.37 11.29 3.59
N LEU A 388 -10.40 10.61 4.09
CA LEU A 388 -11.49 10.03 3.29
C LEU A 388 -12.38 11.09 2.62
N ALA A 389 -12.54 12.25 3.25
CA ALA A 389 -13.24 13.38 2.64
C ALA A 389 -12.51 13.89 1.39
N ALA A 390 -11.18 13.77 1.37
CA ALA A 390 -10.32 14.21 0.27
C ALA A 390 -10.08 13.12 -0.79
N ASP A 391 -9.62 11.93 -0.36
CA ASP A 391 -9.35 10.77 -1.19
C ASP A 391 -10.23 9.59 -0.78
N LYS A 392 -11.30 9.36 -1.54
CA LYS A 392 -12.37 8.43 -1.15
C LYS A 392 -11.97 6.98 -1.41
N ILE A 393 -11.95 6.17 -0.35
CA ILE A 393 -12.07 4.72 -0.47
C ILE A 393 -13.51 4.38 -0.83
N THR A 394 -13.70 3.42 -1.74
CA THR A 394 -15.04 3.04 -2.20
C THR A 394 -15.30 1.56 -2.04
N ARG A 395 -16.54 1.20 -1.71
CA ARG A 395 -17.07 -0.15 -1.81
C ARG A 395 -17.83 -0.31 -3.12
N ASN A 396 -17.51 -1.36 -3.86
CA ASN A 396 -18.10 -1.61 -5.17
C ASN A 396 -19.37 -2.49 -5.05
N PHE A 397 -20.43 -2.10 -5.76
CA PHE A 397 -21.67 -2.83 -5.93
C PHE A 397 -22.02 -2.88 -7.42
N ASN A 398 -21.55 -3.93 -8.12
CA ASN A 398 -21.56 -4.01 -9.58
C ASN A 398 -20.90 -2.77 -10.22
N SER A 399 -21.66 -1.95 -10.96
CA SER A 399 -21.16 -0.72 -11.59
C SER A 399 -21.15 0.50 -10.67
N GLU A 400 -21.73 0.42 -9.47
CA GLU A 400 -21.75 1.55 -8.52
C GLU A 400 -20.58 1.47 -7.54
N LYS A 401 -19.98 2.63 -7.26
CA LYS A 401 -18.98 2.80 -6.21
C LYS A 401 -19.59 3.69 -5.12
N ILE A 402 -19.62 3.21 -3.89
CA ILE A 402 -20.16 3.96 -2.75
C ILE A 402 -18.98 4.39 -1.89
N ALA A 403 -18.84 5.70 -1.66
CA ALA A 403 -17.76 6.21 -0.83
C ALA A 403 -17.94 5.82 0.63
N VAL A 404 -16.84 5.41 1.25
CA VAL A 404 -16.71 5.26 2.70
C VAL A 404 -16.50 6.65 3.29
N THR A 405 -17.30 7.01 4.29
CA THR A 405 -17.20 8.31 4.98
C THR A 405 -16.45 8.22 6.30
N THR A 406 -16.46 7.06 6.95
CA THR A 406 -15.60 6.77 8.11
C THR A 406 -15.27 5.29 8.17
N LEU A 407 -14.06 4.97 8.65
CA LEU A 407 -13.65 3.62 9.00
C LEU A 407 -13.80 3.32 10.50
N GLY A 408 -14.27 4.31 11.28
CA GLY A 408 -14.35 4.19 12.73
C GLY A 408 -12.97 4.23 13.40
N GLN A 409 -12.90 3.71 14.62
CA GLN A 409 -11.63 3.57 15.33
C GLN A 409 -10.77 2.47 14.70
N PRO A 410 -9.43 2.61 14.69
CA PRO A 410 -8.54 1.58 14.19
C PRO A 410 -8.68 0.29 15.00
N ALA A 411 -8.49 -0.85 14.35
CA ALA A 411 -8.44 -2.16 14.96
C ALA A 411 -7.16 -2.36 15.80
N GLU A 412 -6.05 -1.76 15.37
CA GLU A 412 -4.77 -1.75 16.09
C GLU A 412 -4.14 -0.36 16.01
N SER A 413 -3.53 0.07 17.11
CA SER A 413 -2.76 1.31 17.20
C SER A 413 -1.40 1.03 17.87
N SER A 414 -0.35 1.58 17.29
CA SER A 414 1.03 1.47 17.78
C SER A 414 1.86 2.67 17.32
N SER A 415 3.17 2.62 17.52
CA SER A 415 4.10 3.65 17.06
C SER A 415 5.33 3.06 16.39
N TYR A 416 5.91 3.79 15.46
CA TYR A 416 7.20 3.47 14.84
C TYR A 416 8.17 4.64 15.01
N VAL A 417 9.41 4.36 15.40
CA VAL A 417 10.48 5.36 15.44
C VAL A 417 11.36 5.12 14.23
N ASP A 418 11.41 6.10 13.33
CA ASP A 418 12.20 5.97 12.11
C ASP A 418 13.71 6.15 12.35
N TYR A 419 14.49 5.96 11.28
CA TYR A 419 15.94 6.08 11.30
C TYR A 419 16.45 7.39 11.94
N PHE A 420 15.70 8.49 11.81
CA PHE A 420 16.07 9.81 12.33
C PHE A 420 15.46 10.11 13.71
N GLY A 421 14.83 9.12 14.34
CA GLY A 421 14.25 9.22 15.67
C GLY A 421 12.85 9.84 15.71
N ARG A 422 12.23 10.11 14.55
CA ARG A 422 10.89 10.72 14.51
C ARG A 422 9.86 9.64 14.82
N THR A 423 8.87 9.99 15.62
CA THR A 423 7.81 9.06 16.04
C THR A 423 6.60 9.18 15.12
N TRP A 424 6.24 8.06 14.51
CA TRP A 424 5.07 7.88 13.67
C TRP A 424 3.98 7.15 14.46
N GLN A 425 2.75 7.62 14.35
CA GLN A 425 1.59 6.85 14.77
C GLN A 425 1.25 5.82 13.69
N VAL A 426 1.07 4.56 14.09
CA VAL A 426 0.79 3.45 13.17
C VAL A 426 -0.57 2.87 13.51
N ASN A 427 -1.52 2.99 12.59
CA ASN A 427 -2.90 2.61 12.80
C ASN A 427 -3.38 1.67 11.68
N LEU A 428 -4.07 0.59 12.06
CA LEU A 428 -4.60 -0.41 11.14
C LEU A 428 -6.13 -0.47 11.21
N TRP A 429 -6.81 -0.37 10.06
CA TRP A 429 -8.25 -0.57 9.94
C TRP A 429 -8.55 -1.81 9.10
N ARG A 430 -9.51 -2.63 9.57
CA ARG A 430 -9.97 -3.81 8.82
C ARG A 430 -11.12 -3.44 7.91
N LEU A 431 -11.01 -3.77 6.63
CA LEU A 431 -12.04 -3.57 5.62
C LEU A 431 -12.76 -4.91 5.39
N GLY A 432 -13.68 -5.24 6.31
CA GLY A 432 -14.38 -6.53 6.35
C GLY A 432 -15.04 -6.91 5.02
N PHE A 433 -15.56 -5.94 4.28
CA PHE A 433 -16.24 -6.15 3.01
C PHE A 433 -15.35 -6.67 1.87
N ALA A 434 -14.02 -6.69 2.03
CA ALA A 434 -13.06 -7.03 0.99
C ALA A 434 -11.91 -7.93 1.46
N ASP A 435 -11.96 -8.48 2.68
CA ASP A 435 -10.83 -9.17 3.33
C ASP A 435 -9.51 -8.41 3.15
N SER A 436 -9.57 -7.11 3.41
CA SER A 436 -8.46 -6.18 3.22
C SER A 436 -8.21 -5.40 4.51
N ALA A 437 -7.03 -4.80 4.61
CA ALA A 437 -6.70 -3.88 5.68
C ALA A 437 -6.05 -2.61 5.12
N LEU A 438 -6.30 -1.49 5.81
CA LEU A 438 -5.59 -0.24 5.60
C LEU A 438 -4.56 -0.07 6.72
N LEU A 439 -3.28 0.06 6.37
CA LEU A 439 -2.20 0.36 7.30
C LEU A 439 -1.72 1.79 7.07
N CYS A 440 -1.81 2.65 8.09
CA CYS A 440 -1.48 4.06 8.01
C CYS A 440 -0.32 4.41 8.93
N TYR A 441 0.65 5.17 8.41
CA TYR A 441 1.73 5.81 9.16
C TYR A 441 1.50 7.33 9.13
N ALA A 442 1.36 7.93 10.31
CA ALA A 442 1.11 9.36 10.48
C ALA A 442 2.24 10.03 11.28
N LEU A 443 2.90 11.02 10.70
CA LEU A 443 3.94 11.85 11.29
C LEU A 443 3.36 13.21 11.71
N PRO A 444 3.41 13.57 13.00
CA PRO A 444 3.05 14.90 13.46
C PRO A 444 3.94 16.00 12.84
N LEU A 445 3.32 17.09 12.39
CA LEU A 445 3.95 18.29 11.87
C LEU A 445 3.38 19.53 12.59
N PRO A 446 4.05 20.69 12.56
CA PRO A 446 3.58 21.88 13.29
C PRO A 446 2.13 22.27 12.96
N ASN A 447 1.75 22.23 11.69
CA ASN A 447 0.42 22.60 11.22
C ASN A 447 -0.57 21.43 11.06
N GLY A 448 -0.14 20.18 11.31
CA GLY A 448 -1.05 19.04 11.33
C GLY A 448 -0.32 17.68 11.23
N ILE A 449 -0.68 16.86 10.25
CA ILE A 449 -0.16 15.49 10.10
C ILE A 449 0.24 15.25 8.65
N TYR A 450 1.44 14.70 8.43
CA TYR A 450 1.73 13.98 7.20
C TYR A 450 1.36 12.51 7.38
N TYR A 451 0.58 11.95 6.47
CA TYR A 451 0.26 10.53 6.48
C TYR A 451 0.68 9.86 5.18
N MET A 452 0.95 8.57 5.28
CA MET A 452 0.96 7.65 4.15
C MET A 452 0.23 6.37 4.56
N TYR A 453 -0.52 5.76 3.64
CA TYR A 453 -1.18 4.48 3.89
C TYR A 453 -1.13 3.57 2.67
N ASP A 454 -1.21 2.27 2.95
CA ASP A 454 -1.41 1.20 1.98
C ASP A 454 -2.74 0.47 2.25
N ILE A 455 -3.37 -0.03 1.20
CA ILE A 455 -4.56 -0.88 1.26
C ILE A 455 -4.28 -2.15 0.44
N ALA A 456 -4.20 -3.28 1.13
CA ALA A 456 -4.00 -4.58 0.50
C ALA A 456 -4.83 -5.65 1.23
N SER A 457 -4.75 -6.91 0.75
CA SER A 457 -5.36 -8.04 1.47
C SER A 457 -4.87 -8.10 2.92
N THR A 458 -5.69 -8.64 3.81
CA THR A 458 -5.32 -8.83 5.22
C THR A 458 -3.97 -9.54 5.35
N GLY A 459 -3.77 -10.62 4.57
CA GLY A 459 -2.52 -11.39 4.54
C GLY A 459 -1.32 -10.59 4.05
N THR A 460 -1.48 -9.77 3.01
CA THR A 460 -0.38 -8.93 2.49
C THR A 460 0.07 -7.89 3.53
N ILE A 461 -0.89 -7.22 4.19
CA ILE A 461 -0.57 -6.23 5.23
C ILE A 461 0.12 -6.89 6.43
N ALA A 462 -0.30 -8.11 6.80
CA ALA A 462 0.29 -8.85 7.90
C ALA A 462 1.72 -9.34 7.58
N ALA A 463 1.94 -9.89 6.38
CA ALA A 463 3.23 -10.43 5.96
C ALA A 463 4.27 -9.34 5.65
N CYS A 464 3.87 -8.32 4.86
CA CYS A 464 4.80 -7.34 4.29
C CYS A 464 4.56 -5.92 4.79
N GLY A 465 3.31 -5.50 4.98
CA GLY A 465 2.93 -4.09 5.15
C GLY A 465 3.72 -3.34 6.21
N LYS A 466 3.90 -3.92 7.41
CA LYS A 466 4.68 -3.29 8.49
C LYS A 466 6.16 -3.13 8.12
N ASN A 467 6.75 -4.10 7.43
CA ASN A 467 8.16 -4.06 7.01
C ASN A 467 8.40 -3.00 5.92
N ASP A 468 7.48 -2.91 4.96
CA ASP A 468 7.61 -2.04 3.80
C ASP A 468 7.37 -0.57 4.17
N MET A 469 6.29 -0.30 4.89
CA MET A 469 5.93 1.06 5.28
C MET A 469 6.90 1.67 6.29
N SER A 470 7.41 0.88 7.24
CA SER A 470 8.47 1.34 8.15
C SER A 470 9.76 1.69 7.40
N PHE A 471 10.11 0.90 6.38
CA PHE A 471 11.24 1.24 5.52
C PHE A 471 11.01 2.55 4.78
N VAL A 472 9.84 2.78 4.16
CA VAL A 472 9.57 4.06 3.49
C VAL A 472 9.63 5.24 4.45
N ALA A 473 9.15 5.08 5.69
CA ALA A 473 9.18 6.12 6.73
C ALA A 473 10.61 6.62 7.03
N ASP A 474 11.60 5.71 6.99
CA ASP A 474 13.02 6.03 7.16
C ASP A 474 13.57 6.97 6.06
N PHE A 475 12.86 7.13 4.93
CA PHE A 475 13.28 7.92 3.77
C PHE A 475 12.41 9.16 3.53
N VAL A 476 11.43 9.41 4.40
CA VAL A 476 10.61 10.61 4.32
C VAL A 476 11.44 11.83 4.74
N TYR A 477 11.39 12.86 3.89
CA TYR A 477 11.94 14.19 4.12
C TYR A 477 10.76 15.16 4.35
N PRO A 478 10.43 15.47 5.61
CA PRO A 478 9.26 16.27 5.98
C PRO A 478 9.46 17.77 5.71
N CYS A 479 8.33 18.48 5.67
CA CYS A 479 8.28 19.93 5.70
C CYS A 479 7.77 20.40 7.07
N TYR A 480 8.63 21.04 7.86
CA TYR A 480 8.21 21.63 9.14
C TYR A 480 7.80 23.08 8.90
N THR A 481 6.50 23.30 8.72
CA THR A 481 5.93 24.62 8.45
C THR A 481 4.65 24.81 9.26
N GLY A 482 4.38 26.04 9.67
CA GLY A 482 3.17 26.40 10.39
C GLY A 482 3.20 27.86 10.83
N LYS A 483 2.09 28.31 11.40
CA LYS A 483 2.02 29.58 12.13
C LYS A 483 2.87 29.50 13.41
N ILE A 484 3.29 30.64 13.94
CA ILE A 484 4.03 30.68 15.21
C ILE A 484 3.21 30.02 16.35
N SER A 485 1.90 30.25 16.41
CA SER A 485 1.02 29.58 17.39
C SER A 485 0.97 28.06 17.21
N GLU A 486 0.92 27.57 15.97
CA GLU A 486 0.95 26.14 15.64
C GLU A 486 2.28 25.50 16.06
N TRP A 487 3.41 26.20 15.87
CA TRP A 487 4.70 25.76 16.37
C TRP A 487 4.78 25.70 17.89
N GLN A 488 4.26 26.71 18.58
CA GLN A 488 4.21 26.72 20.05
C GLN A 488 3.35 25.56 20.58
N GLU A 489 2.20 25.30 19.96
CA GLU A 489 1.36 24.15 20.26
C GLU A 489 2.14 22.83 20.04
N PHE A 490 2.75 22.65 18.87
CA PHE A 490 3.51 21.45 18.51
C PHE A 490 4.67 21.15 19.46
N LEU A 491 5.47 22.17 19.82
CA LEU A 491 6.62 22.02 20.73
C LEU A 491 6.18 21.76 22.18
N SER A 492 4.92 22.07 22.51
CA SER A 492 4.33 21.82 23.84
C SER A 492 3.64 20.46 23.97
N LEU A 493 3.57 19.68 22.89
CA LEU A 493 2.89 18.39 22.90
C LEU A 493 3.51 17.42 23.92
N PRO A 494 2.68 16.68 24.67
CA PRO A 494 3.15 15.60 25.52
C PRO A 494 3.91 14.53 24.72
N GLN A 495 4.93 13.95 25.34
CA GLN A 495 5.75 12.89 24.73
C GLN A 495 4.91 11.68 24.31
N GLU A 496 3.79 11.42 24.97
CA GLU A 496 2.88 10.32 24.63
C GLU A 496 2.20 10.51 23.27
N LEU A 497 2.07 11.76 22.80
CA LEU A 497 1.42 12.10 21.52
C LEU A 497 2.43 12.34 20.39
N ALA A 498 3.52 13.05 20.68
CA ALA A 498 4.52 13.45 19.69
C ALA A 498 5.77 12.55 19.68
N GLY A 499 5.90 11.64 20.64
CA GLY A 499 7.11 10.87 20.87
C GLY A 499 8.23 11.70 21.52
N VAL A 500 9.41 11.11 21.63
CA VAL A 500 10.60 11.82 22.10
C VAL A 500 11.01 12.83 21.02
N PRO A 501 11.16 14.13 21.34
CA PRO A 501 11.64 15.10 20.37
C PRO A 501 13.01 14.67 19.84
N VAL A 502 13.16 14.71 18.52
CA VAL A 502 14.43 14.49 17.83
C VAL A 502 15.40 15.64 18.10
N ASP A 503 16.70 15.40 17.94
CA ASP A 503 17.74 16.33 18.40
C ASP A 503 17.56 17.76 17.85
N PHE A 504 17.23 17.92 16.57
CA PHE A 504 17.03 19.26 15.98
C PHE A 504 15.77 19.98 16.49
N LEU A 505 14.79 19.26 17.05
CA LEU A 505 13.60 19.84 17.71
C LEU A 505 13.83 20.08 19.21
N ARG A 506 14.73 19.35 19.87
CA ARG A 506 15.02 19.54 21.30
C ARG A 506 15.61 20.91 21.61
N GLU A 507 16.45 21.41 20.71
CA GLU A 507 17.09 22.72 20.85
C GLU A 507 16.17 23.86 20.37
N PHE A 508 15.06 23.51 19.73
CA PHE A 508 14.20 24.45 19.03
C PHE A 508 13.27 25.21 19.99
N LYS A 509 13.26 26.54 19.93
CA LYS A 509 12.45 27.43 20.77
C LYS A 509 11.94 28.63 19.99
N ILE A 510 10.66 28.97 20.18
CA ILE A 510 10.06 30.22 19.69
C ILE A 510 9.35 30.90 20.86
N GLU A 511 9.81 32.10 21.19
CA GLU A 511 9.26 32.93 22.28
C GLU A 511 8.73 34.25 21.72
N MET A 512 7.42 34.47 21.88
CA MET A 512 6.77 35.76 21.60
C MET A 512 6.94 36.68 22.80
N LYS A 513 7.65 37.80 22.64
CA LYS A 513 7.79 38.87 23.64
C LYS A 513 6.91 40.06 23.27
N ALA A 514 6.80 41.04 24.18
CA ALA A 514 5.98 42.22 23.97
C ALA A 514 6.44 43.08 22.76
N ASP A 515 7.75 43.14 22.51
CA ASP A 515 8.39 44.00 21.53
C ASP A 515 9.30 43.25 20.54
N SER A 516 9.49 41.94 20.69
CA SER A 516 10.27 41.10 19.76
C SER A 516 9.79 39.63 19.73
N VAL A 517 10.33 38.85 18.80
CA VAL A 517 10.17 37.40 18.73
C VAL A 517 11.55 36.76 18.75
N SER A 518 11.81 35.90 19.73
CA SER A 518 13.06 35.15 19.82
C SER A 518 12.90 33.76 19.24
N ILE A 519 13.86 33.35 18.40
CA ILE A 519 13.88 32.04 17.75
C ILE A 519 15.27 31.44 17.95
N ASP A 520 15.34 30.27 18.55
CA ASP A 520 16.53 29.41 18.58
C ASP A 520 16.21 28.11 17.86
N THR A 521 17.05 27.71 16.92
CA THR A 521 16.89 26.48 16.11
C THR A 521 17.99 25.46 16.41
N GLY A 522 18.83 25.70 17.42
CA GLY A 522 20.08 24.98 17.64
C GLY A 522 21.23 25.46 16.74
N VAL A 523 20.91 25.91 15.52
CA VAL A 523 21.88 26.39 14.52
C VAL A 523 21.91 27.92 14.42
N PHE A 524 20.75 28.54 14.59
CA PHE A 524 20.54 29.98 14.51
C PHE A 524 19.84 30.46 15.77
N THR A 525 20.33 31.56 16.34
CA THR A 525 19.64 32.30 17.40
C THR A 525 19.39 33.73 16.92
N VAL A 526 18.12 34.14 16.89
CA VAL A 526 17.70 35.48 16.50
C VAL A 526 16.73 36.07 17.52
N ASP A 527 16.75 37.39 17.68
CA ASP A 527 15.71 38.15 18.38
C ASP A 527 15.24 39.27 17.46
N ILE A 528 14.01 39.16 16.97
CA ILE A 528 13.48 39.98 15.88
C ILE A 528 12.51 41.02 16.47
N PRO A 529 12.89 42.31 16.57
CA PRO A 529 12.00 43.33 17.08
C PRO A 529 10.79 43.54 16.16
N GLN A 530 9.63 43.83 16.76
CA GLN A 530 8.39 44.15 16.05
C GLN A 530 8.55 45.32 15.07
N SER A 531 9.48 46.24 15.37
CA SER A 531 9.82 47.37 14.50
C SER A 531 10.57 46.97 13.22
N VAL A 532 11.22 45.80 13.19
CA VAL A 532 11.95 45.26 12.04
C VAL A 532 11.00 44.43 11.19
N LEU A 533 10.39 43.42 11.82
CA LEU A 533 9.44 42.50 11.24
C LEU A 533 8.27 42.32 12.22
N PRO A 534 7.05 42.80 11.91
CA PRO A 534 5.93 42.80 12.85
C PRO A 534 5.27 41.41 12.92
N LEU A 535 5.96 40.47 13.56
CA LEU A 535 5.54 39.08 13.71
C LEU A 535 4.46 38.94 14.78
N ASN A 536 3.48 38.09 14.51
CA ASN A 536 2.41 37.73 15.43
C ASN A 536 2.17 36.22 15.39
N GLU A 537 1.22 35.74 16.20
CA GLU A 537 0.87 34.32 16.28
C GLU A 537 0.47 33.70 14.93
N ASP A 538 -0.12 34.48 14.02
CA ASP A 538 -0.52 34.05 12.67
C ASP A 538 0.61 34.17 11.61
N SER A 539 1.77 34.69 11.99
CA SER A 539 2.94 34.74 11.11
C SER A 539 3.49 33.34 10.90
N TYR A 540 4.01 33.07 9.71
CA TYR A 540 4.47 31.74 9.36
C TYR A 540 5.94 31.59 9.70
N PHE A 541 6.27 30.41 10.20
CA PHE A 541 7.62 29.94 10.40
C PHE A 541 7.80 28.58 9.71
N ARG A 542 8.91 28.43 9.00
CA ARG A 542 9.31 27.16 8.41
C ARG A 542 10.76 26.84 8.78
N ALA A 543 10.97 25.66 9.34
CA ALA A 543 12.30 25.06 9.51
C ALA A 543 12.54 24.08 8.36
N THR A 544 13.71 24.21 7.73
CA THR A 544 14.16 23.28 6.69
C THR A 544 15.38 22.55 7.20
N CYS A 545 15.25 21.23 7.31
CA CYS A 545 16.34 20.35 7.69
C CYS A 545 17.06 19.81 6.45
N ALA A 546 18.21 19.18 6.61
CA ALA A 546 18.83 18.35 5.58
C ALA A 546 19.71 17.26 6.18
N TYR A 547 20.04 16.26 5.36
CA TYR A 547 20.96 15.20 5.73
C TYR A 547 22.37 15.74 5.94
N THR A 548 23.04 15.25 6.97
CA THR A 548 24.42 15.61 7.31
C THR A 548 25.13 14.42 7.92
N MET A 549 26.39 14.21 7.55
CA MET A 549 27.27 13.29 8.28
C MET A 549 27.94 14.03 9.44
N ARG A 550 27.90 13.45 10.64
CA ARG A 550 28.60 13.92 11.84
C ARG A 550 29.14 12.70 12.58
N ASP A 551 30.46 12.59 12.73
CA ASP A 551 31.14 11.46 13.40
C ASP A 551 30.64 10.09 12.90
N ASP A 552 30.66 9.90 11.57
CA ASP A 552 30.14 8.71 10.85
C ASP A 552 28.65 8.40 11.06
N LYS A 553 27.91 9.26 11.73
CA LYS A 553 26.45 9.16 11.85
C LYS A 553 25.77 10.07 10.84
N LEU A 554 24.80 9.51 10.14
CA LEU A 554 23.87 10.28 9.34
C LEU A 554 22.81 10.89 10.28
N ILE A 555 22.70 12.22 10.28
CA ILE A 555 21.71 12.97 11.05
C ILE A 555 20.84 13.82 10.12
N PHE A 556 19.67 14.22 10.62
CA PHE A 556 18.76 15.17 9.98
C PHE A 556 18.71 16.43 10.85
N ASP A 557 19.22 17.53 10.32
CA ASP A 557 19.54 18.72 11.14
C ASP A 557 19.10 20.01 10.44
N ASN A 558 18.82 21.06 11.23
CA ASN A 558 18.36 22.36 10.73
C ASN A 558 19.39 22.98 9.78
N ARG A 559 18.94 23.39 8.60
CA ARG A 559 19.75 24.05 7.56
C ARG A 559 19.33 25.46 7.25
N SER A 560 18.05 25.75 7.35
CA SER A 560 17.56 27.11 7.25
C SER A 560 16.28 27.26 8.03
N PHE A 561 15.95 28.49 8.36
CA PHE A 561 14.57 28.84 8.67
C PHE A 561 14.14 30.06 7.88
N ASP A 562 12.85 30.17 7.64
CA ASP A 562 12.22 31.39 7.17
C ASP A 562 11.04 31.77 8.05
N VAL A 563 10.86 33.08 8.19
CA VAL A 563 9.75 33.67 8.93
C VAL A 563 9.17 34.82 8.12
N PHE A 564 7.84 34.87 8.03
CA PHE A 564 7.17 35.86 7.20
C PHE A 564 5.76 36.21 7.69
N THR A 565 5.39 37.46 7.44
CA THR A 565 4.01 37.92 7.62
C THR A 565 3.11 37.35 6.50
N ASN A 566 1.80 37.41 6.66
CA ASN A 566 0.89 36.87 5.65
C ASN A 566 1.13 37.51 4.27
N ARG A 567 1.45 36.68 3.27
CA ARG A 567 1.75 37.07 1.87
C ARG A 567 0.66 37.90 1.19
N ARG A 568 -0.57 37.86 1.69
CA ARG A 568 -1.71 38.62 1.16
C ARG A 568 -1.86 40.03 1.75
N THR A 569 -1.01 40.40 2.71
CA THR A 569 -1.05 41.72 3.34
C THR A 569 -0.15 42.70 2.60
N ASP A 570 -0.54 43.97 2.54
CA ASP A 570 0.24 45.03 1.90
C ASP A 570 1.63 45.24 2.54
N ASN A 571 1.79 44.75 3.79
CA ASN A 571 3.03 44.81 4.57
C ASN A 571 3.75 43.46 4.63
N TYR A 572 3.63 42.64 3.59
CA TYR A 572 4.37 41.39 3.48
C TYR A 572 5.88 41.62 3.56
N LYS A 573 6.51 40.91 4.48
CA LYS A 573 7.95 40.87 4.68
C LYS A 573 8.39 39.44 4.98
N TYR A 574 9.54 39.06 4.45
CA TYR A 574 10.11 37.74 4.61
C TYR A 574 11.59 37.84 4.95
N MET A 575 12.02 36.98 5.88
CA MET A 575 13.40 36.82 6.30
C MET A 575 13.74 35.33 6.32
N ASN A 576 14.84 34.96 5.70
CA ASN A 576 15.41 33.61 5.77
C ASN A 576 16.88 33.67 6.16
N ILE A 577 17.30 32.75 7.03
CA ILE A 577 18.71 32.50 7.30
C ILE A 577 19.01 31.04 6.94
N SER A 578 20.05 30.82 6.15
CA SER A 578 20.49 29.50 5.71
C SER A 578 21.97 29.25 6.04
N LYS A 579 22.30 28.04 6.54
CA LYS A 579 23.66 27.53 6.77
C LYS A 579 24.10 26.68 5.58
N LEU A 580 24.96 27.26 4.75
CA LEU A 580 25.43 26.67 3.51
C LEU A 580 26.80 26.03 3.74
N LYS A 581 26.83 24.70 3.75
CA LYS A 581 28.10 23.97 3.84
C LYS A 581 28.74 23.88 2.45
N LYS A 582 30.07 23.87 2.44
CA LYS A 582 30.85 23.53 1.27
C LYS A 582 30.42 22.15 0.74
N PRO A 583 30.07 22.04 -0.56
CA PRO A 583 29.70 20.76 -1.14
C PRO A 583 30.82 19.74 -0.98
N ALA A 584 30.44 18.49 -0.71
CA ALA A 584 31.40 17.40 -0.59
C ALA A 584 32.09 17.11 -1.94
N ALA A 585 33.27 16.50 -1.87
CA ALA A 585 33.94 16.01 -3.07
C ALA A 585 33.02 15.05 -3.84
N GLY A 586 32.80 15.31 -5.13
CA GLY A 586 31.89 14.55 -5.99
C GLY A 586 30.47 15.13 -6.12
N ALA A 587 30.15 16.27 -5.49
CA ALA A 587 28.95 17.03 -5.78
C ALA A 587 28.92 17.52 -7.25
N LEU A 588 27.74 17.83 -7.77
CA LEU A 588 27.62 18.30 -9.16
C LEU A 588 28.34 19.65 -9.34
N LYS A 589 28.88 19.88 -10.55
CA LYS A 589 29.58 21.11 -10.90
C LYS A 589 28.74 22.36 -10.60
N ASN A 590 27.46 22.33 -10.96
CA ASN A 590 26.53 23.44 -10.70
C ASN A 590 26.37 23.72 -9.20
N THR A 591 26.35 22.68 -8.37
CA THR A 591 26.22 22.79 -6.91
C THR A 591 27.46 23.43 -6.29
N VAL A 592 28.65 23.05 -6.79
CA VAL A 592 29.91 23.70 -6.43
C VAL A 592 29.93 25.17 -6.89
N GLU A 593 29.58 25.45 -8.14
CA GLU A 593 29.55 26.81 -8.69
C GLU A 593 28.59 27.74 -7.93
N ILE A 594 27.38 27.26 -7.59
CA ILE A 594 26.43 28.04 -6.78
C ILE A 594 27.00 28.32 -5.39
N TRP A 595 27.66 27.34 -4.77
CA TRP A 595 28.30 27.55 -3.47
C TRP A 595 29.43 28.58 -3.58
N GLU A 596 30.28 28.50 -4.61
CA GLU A 596 31.36 29.46 -4.85
C GLU A 596 30.83 30.87 -5.11
N GLN A 597 29.76 31.01 -5.90
CA GLN A 597 29.08 32.29 -6.12
C GLN A 597 28.62 32.91 -4.81
N LYS A 598 28.02 32.12 -3.92
CA LYS A 598 27.61 32.59 -2.59
C LYS A 598 28.82 32.94 -1.72
N ARG A 599 29.82 32.06 -1.64
CA ARG A 599 31.07 32.31 -0.91
C ARG A 599 31.74 33.61 -1.36
N ASP A 600 31.76 33.87 -2.67
CA ASP A 600 32.46 34.98 -3.29
C ASP A 600 31.60 36.23 -3.51
N ARG A 601 30.35 36.24 -3.00
CA ARG A 601 29.41 37.37 -3.13
C ARG A 601 29.18 37.78 -4.57
N ILE A 602 29.07 36.81 -5.48
CA ILE A 602 28.68 37.06 -6.86
C ILE A 602 27.18 37.37 -6.90
N THR A 603 26.77 38.33 -7.73
CA THR A 603 25.35 38.70 -7.92
C THR A 603 24.48 37.44 -8.11
N PRO A 604 23.36 37.29 -7.38
CA PRO A 604 22.71 38.30 -6.52
C PRO A 604 23.17 38.35 -5.05
N PHE A 605 24.17 37.57 -4.63
CA PHE A 605 24.58 37.43 -3.23
C PHE A 605 25.52 38.54 -2.72
N ASN A 606 25.57 39.67 -3.44
CA ASN A 606 26.48 40.79 -3.21
C ASN A 606 25.87 41.88 -2.30
N SER A 607 24.75 41.61 -1.63
CA SER A 607 23.99 42.56 -0.81
C SER A 607 23.35 43.73 -1.58
N GLU A 608 23.38 43.71 -2.91
CA GLU A 608 22.69 44.71 -3.72
C GLU A 608 21.22 44.31 -3.94
N PRO A 609 20.27 45.25 -3.79
CA PRO A 609 18.86 44.98 -4.09
C PRO A 609 18.62 44.57 -5.55
N TYR A 610 17.72 43.61 -5.74
CA TYR A 610 17.29 43.20 -7.08
C TYR A 610 15.81 42.84 -7.12
N ASN A 611 15.21 42.90 -8.31
CA ASN A 611 13.84 42.44 -8.52
C ASN A 611 13.85 41.02 -9.07
N TYR A 612 12.91 40.20 -8.60
CA TYR A 612 12.61 38.90 -9.21
C TYR A 612 11.11 38.64 -9.08
N GLU A 613 10.48 38.27 -10.19
CA GLU A 613 9.01 38.22 -10.31
C GLU A 613 8.35 39.50 -9.77
N GLN A 614 7.42 39.40 -8.83
CA GLN A 614 6.67 40.53 -8.26
C GLN A 614 7.26 41.06 -6.95
N TYR A 615 8.52 40.73 -6.63
CA TYR A 615 9.14 41.03 -5.35
C TYR A 615 10.48 41.76 -5.53
N THR A 616 10.89 42.44 -4.46
CA THR A 616 12.23 43.01 -4.30
C THR A 616 12.98 42.22 -3.23
N TYR A 617 14.21 41.80 -3.55
CA TYR A 617 15.07 40.97 -2.71
C TYR A 617 16.37 41.69 -2.34
N CYS A 618 16.99 41.27 -1.25
CA CYS A 618 18.37 41.58 -0.90
C CYS A 618 18.99 40.37 -0.20
N ASP A 619 20.02 39.81 -0.84
CA ASP A 619 20.71 38.60 -0.40
C ASP A 619 22.12 38.94 0.11
N LYS A 620 22.38 38.60 1.37
CA LYS A 620 23.62 38.95 2.07
C LYS A 620 24.33 37.72 2.62
N VAL A 621 25.62 37.60 2.30
CA VAL A 621 26.48 36.51 2.76
C VAL A 621 27.20 36.91 4.03
N LEU A 622 26.97 36.14 5.10
CA LEU A 622 27.61 36.28 6.40
C LEU A 622 28.66 35.16 6.57
N TYR A 623 29.85 35.53 7.04
CA TYR A 623 30.93 34.58 7.27
C TYR A 623 30.96 34.12 8.74
N PRO A 624 31.34 32.86 9.01
CA PRO A 624 31.57 32.40 10.38
C PRO A 624 32.73 33.16 11.04
N ALA A 625 32.81 33.08 12.37
CA ALA A 625 33.91 33.67 13.11
C ALA A 625 35.29 33.21 12.59
N GLY A 626 36.21 34.15 12.39
CA GLY A 626 37.55 33.88 11.83
C GLY A 626 37.63 33.87 10.30
N VAL A 627 36.50 33.90 9.61
CA VAL A 627 36.42 34.04 8.15
C VAL A 627 35.90 35.43 7.79
N SER A 628 36.52 36.04 6.79
CA SER A 628 36.14 37.31 6.18
C SER A 628 36.09 37.16 4.66
N PHE A 629 35.76 38.24 3.96
CA PHE A 629 35.77 38.21 2.50
C PHE A 629 37.18 37.94 1.95
N GLU A 630 38.23 38.42 2.63
CA GLU A 630 39.62 38.32 2.18
C GLU A 630 40.16 36.89 2.23
N ASN A 631 39.77 36.09 3.24
CA ASN A 631 40.20 34.69 3.41
C ASN A 631 39.09 33.66 3.15
N ARG A 632 38.00 34.08 2.49
CA ARG A 632 36.78 33.27 2.24
C ARG A 632 37.03 31.92 1.56
N THR A 633 38.15 31.74 0.84
CA THR A 633 38.51 30.47 0.20
C THR A 633 38.69 29.33 1.21
N ASP A 634 38.98 29.66 2.46
CA ASP A 634 39.15 28.71 3.57
C ASP A 634 37.80 28.37 4.24
N ALA A 635 36.69 28.98 3.81
CA ALA A 635 35.38 28.73 4.38
C ALA A 635 34.88 27.32 4.03
N ASP A 636 34.56 26.52 5.04
CA ASP A 636 33.81 25.28 4.89
C ASP A 636 32.29 25.48 5.12
N VAL A 637 31.91 26.66 5.61
CA VAL A 637 30.53 27.10 5.77
C VAL A 637 30.41 28.60 5.52
N VAL A 638 29.32 29.02 4.90
CA VAL A 638 28.87 30.41 4.84
C VAL A 638 27.39 30.47 5.20
N TYR A 639 26.93 31.62 5.66
CA TYR A 639 25.53 31.85 5.96
C TYR A 639 24.94 32.82 4.94
N LEU A 640 23.67 32.61 4.59
CA LEU A 640 22.95 33.48 3.68
C LEU A 640 21.73 34.05 4.41
N LEU A 641 21.67 35.37 4.52
CA LEU A 641 20.50 36.13 4.92
C LEU A 641 19.78 36.59 3.65
N CYS A 642 18.58 36.08 3.43
CA CYS A 642 17.70 36.52 2.35
C CYS A 642 16.55 37.35 2.93
N THR A 643 16.30 38.51 2.35
CA THR A 643 15.15 39.35 2.68
C THR A 643 14.30 39.62 1.44
N GLU A 644 12.99 39.68 1.61
CA GLU A 644 12.03 39.87 0.51
C GLU A 644 10.88 40.80 0.95
N LEU A 645 10.50 41.71 0.03
CA LEU A 645 9.34 42.61 0.15
C LEU A 645 8.38 42.39 -1.03
N GLY A 646 7.09 42.56 -0.76
CA GLY A 646 6.06 42.59 -1.81
C GLY A 646 6.19 43.82 -2.72
N GLY A 647 6.14 43.62 -4.03
CA GLY A 647 6.29 44.66 -5.05
C GLY A 647 7.72 44.82 -5.54
N GLN A 648 7.89 45.38 -6.75
CA GLN A 648 9.19 45.67 -7.35
C GLN A 648 9.67 47.10 -7.02
N ASN A 649 10.97 47.35 -7.22
CA ASN A 649 11.65 48.65 -7.12
C ASN A 649 11.66 49.26 -5.71
N LYS A 650 11.57 48.44 -4.67
CA LYS A 650 11.65 48.87 -3.26
C LYS A 650 13.09 48.88 -2.72
N PHE A 651 14.07 49.30 -3.53
CA PHE A 651 15.50 49.09 -3.24
C PHE A 651 15.98 49.76 -1.95
N GLU A 652 15.61 51.01 -1.68
CA GLU A 652 15.97 51.68 -0.43
C GLU A 652 15.27 51.08 0.81
N GLU A 653 14.08 50.51 0.62
CA GLU A 653 13.33 49.87 1.70
C GLU A 653 13.94 48.51 2.06
N ILE A 654 14.24 47.68 1.06
CA ILE A 654 14.83 46.37 1.28
C ILE A 654 16.25 46.47 1.86
N SER A 655 17.08 47.43 1.41
CA SER A 655 18.43 47.62 1.97
C SER A 655 18.37 47.91 3.47
N ARG A 656 17.50 48.85 3.88
CA ARG A 656 17.27 49.18 5.30
C ARG A 656 16.70 48.00 6.08
N PHE A 657 15.81 47.21 5.47
CA PHE A 657 15.27 46.01 6.11
C PHE A 657 16.35 44.94 6.30
N SER A 658 17.18 44.68 5.28
CA SER A 658 18.28 43.70 5.31
C SER A 658 19.31 44.02 6.40
N GLU A 659 19.78 45.28 6.49
CA GLU A 659 20.70 45.73 7.54
C GLU A 659 20.12 45.53 8.95
N ARG A 660 18.83 45.84 9.13
CA ARG A 660 18.15 45.65 10.42
C ARG A 660 17.92 44.18 10.73
N ALA A 661 17.59 43.35 9.74
CA ALA A 661 17.41 41.92 9.89
C ALA A 661 18.72 41.23 10.29
N GLU A 662 19.86 41.64 9.73
CA GLU A 662 21.18 41.16 10.16
C GLU A 662 21.46 41.50 11.62
N SER A 663 21.11 42.72 12.07
CA SER A 663 21.30 43.11 13.48
C SER A 663 20.44 42.31 14.49
N CYS A 664 19.44 41.56 14.01
CA CYS A 664 18.62 40.66 14.83
C CYS A 664 19.32 39.33 15.13
N ILE A 665 20.42 39.02 14.44
CA ILE A 665 21.16 37.76 14.58
C ILE A 665 22.02 37.83 15.83
N ILE A 666 21.74 36.94 16.79
CA ILE A 666 22.50 36.81 18.03
C ILE A 666 23.66 35.84 17.83
N GLU A 667 23.38 34.68 17.23
CA GLU A 667 24.37 33.60 17.08
C GLU A 667 24.12 32.78 15.81
N LEU A 668 25.23 32.37 15.17
CA LEU A 668 25.29 31.44 14.05
C LEU A 668 26.26 30.31 14.43
N ARG A 669 25.75 29.10 14.65
CA ARG A 669 26.51 27.92 15.09
C ARG A 669 26.78 26.98 13.92
#